data_AF-A0A7Y5CU64-F1
#
_entry.id   AF-A0A7Y5CU64-F1
#
_cell.length_a   1.000
_cell.length_b   1.000
_cell.length_c   1.000
_cell.angle_alpha   90.00
_cell.angle_beta   90.00
_cell.angle_gamma   90.00
#
_symmetry.space_group_name_H-M   'P 1'
#
loop_
_entity.id
_entity.type
_entity.pdbx_description
1 polymer ?
#
loop_
_entity_poly.entity_id
_entity_poly.type
_entity_poly.pdbx_seq_one_letter_code
_entity_poly.pdbx_strand_id
1 'polypeptide(L)'
;MSTGNYGSGFHERPHHLCAWAKITLGWLVPQTFYEGTAGPAVLPPVATARGAAKLISMASYFLLENRQQLDYDLNLPGDGLLIWHVDERYGSQSIDSHRLVDLEEADRTETGGDGGDPFPGTSQNSTFGAATLPASTDYDGHSYVNVSNIRVQGQDIYCELSVNLGPGAGITLNQKGNFPTIFTAMEAAFPHGEVYLPRGLYYESDLRLKEGVRVRGEQAAATIIDGQGRRLIEMRNISSGEIRDLSMVNGSTGIFVLRSQVDISYTVIAGMSVDGIVAFETAAHLRNNTIINVAAAGLSCLAGATAQVRNNIFAHNTTGIAKLESAQPELFYNDVWNNAINYQGLAAGGSDLSRDPLFINPFFGDFRLRAESPCINAGDPDSAFTDPDGTRSDIGALPFAFTPPPAPGEFRVNCGGETYRAPDSSVWLHDQPYLPGGAGFVGGVADSTNDPIAHTEMAELYQTVRRGLSAYRLDVPNGRYRVRLHFAEIEFEAPHQRRFDVAIENQLFLQDLDIYALVGHDFALVEETLAPVEDGQLNISFTPRREEPVLAGLEVQPINPLFIDIAAFAKAADPGAGVGAALGDYDGDGSLDIFVANAQKTSTLLQNNGLATFINQTQAAGLQAAESAEAGVWGDYDNDGRLDLYVVRSEKPGLLYHNLGTGRFADGAATAGVTNERAGRSAVWSDFDRDGHLDLFVANAGVSRLYRNIGNGSFEDLAPAAGVGDPLSSTGALGGDFNHDGFPDLLVTQLDHTFSSPNMLYLNNQDFTFTAATLGQNGLGATAGDYDNDGDLDIFMISMLNPLGAGEHLLLRNEGNGHFTDVADSAGLRAELPGQSAAWGDFDNDGWLDLHLAGPSQSRQIMRNLGNGKFSDFSQAAGVPALPFARANVSGDLDHDGDAEIYVVNQNQPNGLYQNLCRGNNWLVIKLEGRRSNRAAIGSRVRLRAGELALWREVLGGSGFRSQESLALEVGLGNHEQVDTLAVFWASGLVESFTAVRGVNRYLTIVEGVTVQADTHTDHTALPARFSLSQNFPNPIWGGPHAGATTIQYTLARPGRVELKIFNLLGQEVRVLAHGLQSAGRHTASWDGRDAAGIPVNSGIYFYQLDTDQSRSRKKMLVLMRSQ
;
A
#
# COMPACT_ATOMS: atom_id res chain seq x y z
N MET A 1 9.45 -43.62 27.22
CA MET A 1 10.02 -44.98 27.37
C MET A 1 9.15 -45.96 26.59
N SER A 2 9.60 -47.18 26.30
CA SER A 2 9.11 -47.98 25.16
C SER A 2 8.26 -49.22 25.52
N THR A 3 7.67 -49.82 24.47
CA THR A 3 7.28 -51.25 24.31
C THR A 3 6.16 -51.83 25.19
N GLY A 4 5.08 -52.34 24.56
CA GLY A 4 3.99 -53.08 25.19
C GLY A 4 2.96 -53.65 24.19
N ASN A 5 3.16 -54.90 23.75
CA ASN A 5 2.47 -55.63 22.66
C ASN A 5 0.93 -55.53 22.52
N TYR A 6 0.49 -55.77 21.27
CA TYR A 6 -0.89 -56.14 20.89
C TYR A 6 -1.46 -57.35 21.66
N GLY A 7 -2.76 -57.32 21.95
CA GLY A 7 -3.54 -58.45 22.47
C GLY A 7 -5.00 -58.40 21.96
N SER A 8 -5.32 -59.32 21.05
CA SER A 8 -6.60 -59.49 20.32
C SER A 8 -7.92 -59.35 21.10
N GLY A 9 -8.94 -58.75 20.45
CA GLY A 9 -10.31 -59.33 20.45
C GLY A 9 -11.49 -58.46 20.93
N PHE A 10 -12.03 -57.64 20.03
CA PHE A 10 -13.45 -57.20 19.90
C PHE A 10 -14.28 -56.66 21.10
N HIS A 11 -15.04 -55.60 20.78
CA HIS A 11 -16.16 -54.96 21.52
C HIS A 11 -15.85 -54.14 22.80
N GLU A 12 -15.87 -52.82 22.59
CA GLU A 12 -16.60 -51.80 23.37
C GLU A 12 -16.33 -51.59 24.88
N ARG A 13 -15.50 -50.56 25.15
CA ARG A 13 -15.56 -49.51 26.20
C ARG A 13 -16.45 -49.74 27.43
N PRO A 14 -15.92 -49.53 28.65
CA PRO A 14 -16.40 -48.37 29.43
C PRO A 14 -15.37 -47.68 30.39
N HIS A 15 -15.73 -46.48 30.89
CA HIS A 15 -15.09 -45.68 31.97
C HIS A 15 -13.71 -45.04 31.62
N HIS A 16 -13.17 -43.99 32.27
CA HIS A 16 -13.32 -43.37 33.62
C HIS A 16 -13.63 -41.84 33.53
N LEU A 17 -14.01 -41.01 34.54
CA LEU A 17 -14.03 -40.94 36.03
C LEU A 17 -12.85 -40.17 36.72
N CYS A 18 -13.20 -39.22 37.62
CA CYS A 18 -12.39 -38.41 38.60
C CYS A 18 -11.70 -37.10 38.13
N ALA A 19 -11.36 -36.09 38.98
CA ALA A 19 -11.98 -35.43 40.18
C ALA A 19 -11.04 -34.35 40.82
N TRP A 20 -11.57 -33.50 41.75
CA TRP A 20 -10.90 -32.62 42.77
C TRP A 20 -10.35 -31.22 42.38
N ALA A 21 -10.16 -30.22 43.27
CA ALA A 21 -10.79 -29.82 44.57
C ALA A 21 -10.14 -28.53 45.20
N LYS A 22 -10.91 -27.67 45.90
CA LYS A 22 -10.56 -26.65 46.96
C LYS A 22 -11.88 -26.03 47.50
N ILE A 23 -12.19 -25.66 48.76
CA ILE A 23 -11.54 -25.32 50.06
C ILE A 23 -11.63 -23.81 50.45
N THR A 24 -12.83 -23.43 50.93
CA THR A 24 -13.24 -22.66 52.16
C THR A 24 -12.55 -21.37 52.70
N LEU A 25 -13.39 -20.45 53.25
CA LEU A 25 -13.19 -19.32 54.21
C LEU A 25 -13.03 -17.88 53.62
N GLY A 26 -13.65 -16.78 54.13
CA GLY A 26 -14.80 -16.60 55.06
C GLY A 26 -15.02 -15.18 55.69
N TRP A 27 -16.29 -14.74 55.80
CA TRP A 27 -16.93 -13.76 56.76
C TRP A 27 -16.52 -12.26 56.92
N LEU A 28 -17.45 -11.29 56.71
CA LEU A 28 -17.96 -10.24 57.66
C LEU A 28 -18.94 -9.18 57.04
N VAL A 29 -19.61 -8.31 57.85
CA VAL A 29 -20.72 -7.35 57.49
C VAL A 29 -20.68 -6.06 58.36
N PRO A 30 -21.31 -4.87 58.02
CA PRO A 30 -22.69 -4.51 58.53
C PRO A 30 -23.56 -3.32 57.89
N GLN A 31 -24.92 -3.46 57.86
CA GLN A 31 -26.02 -2.41 58.02
C GLN A 31 -26.25 -1.26 56.97
N THR A 32 -27.34 -0.44 56.78
CA THR A 32 -28.83 -0.27 57.10
C THR A 32 -29.43 0.89 56.18
N PHE A 33 -30.64 1.55 56.19
CA PHE A 33 -31.88 1.72 57.04
C PHE A 33 -33.06 2.52 56.31
N TYR A 34 -34.32 2.46 56.80
CA TYR A 34 -35.50 3.43 56.81
C TYR A 34 -36.49 3.76 55.61
N GLU A 35 -37.79 3.34 55.76
CA GLU A 35 -39.18 3.85 55.40
C GLU A 35 -39.56 4.76 54.16
N GLY A 36 -40.83 4.90 53.68
CA GLY A 36 -42.15 4.24 53.97
C GLY A 36 -43.49 4.97 53.54
N THR A 37 -44.61 4.22 53.36
CA THR A 37 -46.10 4.58 53.41
C THR A 37 -47.03 4.97 52.20
N ALA A 38 -48.18 4.23 52.08
CA ALA A 38 -49.60 4.58 51.71
C ALA A 38 -50.17 4.76 50.24
N GLY A 39 -51.47 4.40 50.04
CA GLY A 39 -52.29 4.43 48.76
C GLY A 39 -53.53 5.39 48.79
N PRO A 40 -54.69 5.23 48.05
CA PRO A 40 -55.32 4.03 47.43
C PRO A 40 -55.93 4.23 45.97
N ALA A 41 -56.95 3.46 45.53
CA ALA A 41 -57.29 3.17 44.11
C ALA A 41 -58.75 3.48 43.59
N VAL A 42 -58.97 3.42 42.25
CA VAL A 42 -60.28 3.52 41.52
C VAL A 42 -60.30 2.71 40.20
N LEU A 43 -61.45 2.12 39.79
CA LEU A 43 -61.80 1.54 38.46
C LEU A 43 -63.28 1.84 38.12
N PRO A 44 -63.70 2.17 36.86
CA PRO A 44 -64.40 1.22 35.93
C PRO A 44 -64.33 1.64 34.41
N PRO A 45 -65.21 1.23 33.45
CA PRO A 45 -65.66 -0.11 33.00
C PRO A 45 -65.65 -0.40 31.45
N VAL A 46 -65.46 -1.69 31.09
CA VAL A 46 -65.98 -2.52 29.96
C VAL A 46 -66.72 -1.92 28.73
N ALA A 47 -66.36 -2.38 27.50
CA ALA A 47 -67.22 -2.32 26.29
C ALA A 47 -67.06 -3.49 25.26
N THR A 48 -67.89 -4.54 25.41
CA THR A 48 -68.54 -5.40 24.36
C THR A 48 -67.80 -6.00 23.13
N ALA A 49 -67.27 -7.21 23.36
CA ALA A 49 -67.19 -8.44 22.53
C ALA A 49 -67.91 -8.63 21.16
N ARG A 50 -67.22 -9.33 20.23
CA ARG A 50 -67.57 -10.55 19.42
C ARG A 50 -66.63 -10.63 18.19
N GLY A 51 -65.96 -11.71 17.79
CA GLY A 51 -65.76 -13.11 18.22
C GLY A 51 -64.85 -13.79 17.14
N ALA A 52 -64.34 -15.03 17.24
CA ALA A 52 -64.47 -16.09 18.24
C ALA A 52 -63.30 -17.12 18.12
N ALA A 53 -63.07 -17.95 19.15
CA ALA A 53 -62.19 -19.14 19.17
C ALA A 53 -60.65 -18.90 19.04
N LYS A 54 -59.75 -19.71 19.65
CA LYS A 54 -59.83 -20.54 20.88
C LYS A 54 -58.40 -20.94 21.35
N LEU A 55 -58.18 -20.93 22.68
CA LEU A 55 -57.23 -21.75 23.46
C LEU A 55 -55.71 -21.44 23.49
N ILE A 56 -55.20 -21.10 24.69
CA ILE A 56 -54.05 -21.65 25.48
C ILE A 56 -53.00 -22.46 24.65
N SER A 57 -51.68 -22.27 24.76
CA SER A 57 -50.87 -22.15 26.00
C SER A 57 -49.41 -21.67 25.85
N MET A 58 -48.81 -21.30 26.99
CA MET A 58 -47.35 -21.39 27.30
C MET A 58 -46.37 -20.72 26.32
N ALA A 59 -46.30 -19.40 26.39
CA ALA A 59 -45.12 -18.63 25.97
C ALA A 59 -44.45 -17.99 27.20
N SER A 60 -43.66 -18.78 27.93
CA SER A 60 -42.57 -18.23 28.74
C SER A 60 -41.46 -17.84 27.78
N TYR A 61 -41.06 -16.58 27.74
CA TYR A 61 -40.08 -16.13 26.74
C TYR A 61 -38.62 -16.30 27.24
N PHE A 62 -37.80 -17.05 26.50
CA PHE A 62 -36.33 -16.97 26.60
C PHE A 62 -35.85 -15.65 25.98
N LEU A 63 -35.24 -14.77 26.76
CA LEU A 63 -34.56 -13.61 26.21
C LEU A 63 -33.12 -14.01 25.85
N LEU A 64 -32.88 -14.34 24.57
CA LEU A 64 -31.58 -13.98 23.97
C LEU A 64 -31.67 -12.51 23.63
N GLU A 65 -30.92 -11.67 24.33
CA GLU A 65 -30.68 -10.30 23.87
C GLU A 65 -29.20 -9.93 24.03
N ASN A 66 -28.62 -9.52 22.91
CA ASN A 66 -27.27 -8.97 22.82
C ASN A 66 -27.41 -7.45 22.81
N ARG A 67 -26.85 -6.76 23.83
CA ARG A 67 -26.40 -5.38 23.69
C ARG A 67 -25.43 -4.95 24.79
N GLN A 68 -24.66 -3.92 24.45
CA GLN A 68 -23.63 -3.31 25.27
C GLN A 68 -24.21 -2.32 26.31
N GLN A 69 -23.38 -1.99 27.32
CA GLN A 69 -23.54 -0.91 28.29
C GLN A 69 -24.77 -0.97 29.23
N LEU A 70 -24.52 -1.41 30.45
CA LEU A 70 -24.54 -0.53 31.62
C LEU A 70 -23.60 -1.09 32.69
N ASP A 71 -22.97 -0.22 33.47
CA ASP A 71 -21.95 -0.59 34.45
C ASP A 71 -22.54 -1.33 35.66
N TYR A 72 -21.91 -2.44 36.07
CA TYR A 72 -21.56 -2.80 37.46
C TYR A 72 -20.93 -4.20 37.49
N ASP A 73 -19.75 -4.33 38.13
CA ASP A 73 -19.02 -5.58 38.29
C ASP A 73 -19.76 -6.66 39.10
N LEU A 74 -19.53 -7.93 38.75
CA LEU A 74 -19.21 -8.97 39.74
C LEU A 74 -18.59 -10.23 39.11
N ASN A 75 -17.40 -10.59 39.59
CA ASN A 75 -16.60 -11.73 39.11
C ASN A 75 -17.20 -13.11 39.45
N LEU A 76 -17.16 -14.05 38.50
CA LEU A 76 -17.22 -15.50 38.76
C LEU A 76 -16.22 -16.27 37.87
N PRO A 77 -15.37 -17.17 38.42
CA PRO A 77 -14.29 -17.81 37.67
C PRO A 77 -14.55 -19.27 37.24
N GLY A 78 -14.00 -19.63 36.07
CA GLY A 78 -13.70 -21.02 35.69
C GLY A 78 -14.81 -21.79 34.98
N ASP A 79 -14.42 -22.73 34.12
CA ASP A 79 -15.32 -23.48 33.24
C ASP A 79 -16.36 -24.33 33.99
N GLY A 80 -17.63 -23.89 33.92
CA GLY A 80 -18.74 -24.62 34.50
C GLY A 80 -20.09 -24.10 34.00
N LEU A 81 -21.04 -25.02 33.76
CA LEU A 81 -22.43 -24.67 33.48
C LEU A 81 -23.10 -24.16 34.76
N LEU A 82 -23.17 -22.84 34.93
CA LEU A 82 -23.84 -22.22 36.08
C LEU A 82 -25.37 -22.26 35.92
N ILE A 83 -25.99 -23.37 36.29
CA ILE A 83 -27.44 -23.41 36.53
C ILE A 83 -27.71 -22.73 37.87
N TRP A 84 -27.98 -21.41 37.84
CA TRP A 84 -28.39 -20.69 39.04
C TRP A 84 -29.90 -20.83 39.26
N HIS A 85 -30.27 -21.67 40.22
CA HIS A 85 -31.55 -21.55 40.92
C HIS A 85 -31.33 -20.70 42.16
N VAL A 86 -31.85 -19.47 42.15
CA VAL A 86 -31.97 -18.63 43.34
C VAL A 86 -33.40 -18.13 43.46
N ASP A 87 -34.11 -18.72 44.43
CA ASP A 87 -35.16 -18.04 45.17
C ASP A 87 -34.49 -17.16 46.24
N GLU A 88 -34.46 -15.85 46.02
CA GLU A 88 -34.24 -14.86 47.08
C GLU A 88 -35.45 -13.90 47.20
N ARG A 89 -36.56 -14.47 47.66
CA ARG A 89 -37.52 -13.88 48.62
C ARG A 89 -37.25 -12.43 49.09
N TYR A 90 -38.08 -11.53 48.55
CA TYR A 90 -38.59 -10.27 49.13
C TYR A 90 -37.67 -9.03 49.21
N GLY A 91 -37.95 -8.04 48.33
CA GLY A 91 -37.35 -6.70 48.34
C GLY A 91 -38.16 -5.57 47.66
N SER A 92 -39.50 -5.65 47.70
CA SER A 92 -40.53 -4.61 47.39
C SER A 92 -40.07 -3.17 47.04
N GLN A 93 -40.67 -2.43 46.09
CA GLN A 93 -41.96 -2.59 45.38
C GLN A 93 -42.09 -1.55 44.23
N SER A 94 -42.69 -1.92 43.08
CA SER A 94 -43.70 -1.10 42.40
C SER A 94 -44.35 -1.85 41.23
N ILE A 95 -45.54 -2.42 41.48
CA ILE A 95 -46.75 -2.43 40.62
C ILE A 95 -46.46 -2.48 39.08
N ASP A 96 -46.78 -3.56 38.37
CA ASP A 96 -48.14 -4.14 38.36
C ASP A 96 -48.25 -5.68 38.33
N SER A 97 -49.20 -6.18 39.11
CA SER A 97 -49.99 -7.41 38.91
C SER A 97 -49.33 -8.75 38.47
N HIS A 98 -48.46 -9.32 39.30
CA HIS A 98 -48.34 -10.79 39.41
C HIS A 98 -48.89 -11.30 40.75
N ARG A 99 -49.55 -12.47 40.74
CA ARG A 99 -49.96 -13.23 41.94
C ARG A 99 -49.44 -14.65 41.85
N LEU A 100 -48.62 -15.04 42.81
CA LEU A 100 -48.28 -16.44 43.09
C LEU A 100 -49.48 -17.15 43.75
N VAL A 101 -49.62 -18.44 43.45
CA VAL A 101 -50.23 -19.43 44.34
C VAL A 101 -49.22 -20.57 44.44
N ASP A 102 -48.84 -20.88 45.67
CA ASP A 102 -47.76 -21.81 46.01
C ASP A 102 -48.32 -23.21 46.26
N LEU A 103 -47.54 -24.25 45.95
CA LEU A 103 -47.84 -25.65 46.26
C LEU A 103 -46.55 -26.46 46.46
N GLU A 104 -46.01 -26.33 47.67
CA GLU A 104 -44.96 -27.18 48.24
C GLU A 104 -45.48 -28.61 48.57
N GLU A 105 -44.56 -29.53 48.79
CA GLU A 105 -44.68 -30.96 49.15
C GLU A 105 -46.07 -31.63 49.38
N ALA A 106 -46.25 -32.79 48.72
CA ALA A 106 -46.92 -33.94 49.34
C ALA A 106 -46.50 -35.28 48.69
N ASP A 107 -45.53 -35.99 49.29
CA ASP A 107 -45.47 -37.46 49.20
C ASP A 107 -46.54 -38.08 50.14
N ARG A 108 -46.80 -39.39 49.97
CA ARG A 108 -47.54 -40.32 50.86
C ARG A 108 -49.03 -40.57 50.61
N THR A 109 -49.25 -41.67 49.87
CA THR A 109 -50.09 -42.84 50.24
C THR A 109 -51.60 -42.69 50.53
N GLU A 110 -52.35 -43.64 49.93
CA GLU A 110 -53.69 -44.13 50.34
C GLU A 110 -54.90 -43.18 50.12
N THR A 111 -56.08 -43.62 49.65
CA THR A 111 -56.54 -44.96 49.21
C THR A 111 -57.69 -44.85 48.18
N GLY A 112 -57.75 -45.82 47.25
CA GLY A 112 -59.01 -46.43 46.78
C GLY A 112 -59.70 -45.90 45.51
N GLY A 113 -60.13 -46.85 44.66
CA GLY A 113 -61.42 -46.79 43.95
C GLY A 113 -61.44 -46.24 42.51
N ASP A 114 -61.24 -47.14 41.54
CA ASP A 114 -61.81 -47.19 40.18
C ASP A 114 -62.38 -45.92 39.50
N GLY A 115 -61.87 -45.62 38.29
CA GLY A 115 -62.71 -45.18 37.18
C GLY A 115 -62.42 -43.79 36.58
N GLY A 116 -61.35 -43.67 35.79
CA GLY A 116 -61.09 -42.44 35.03
C GLY A 116 -59.85 -42.52 34.14
N ASP A 117 -59.94 -43.21 33.01
CA ASP A 117 -58.83 -43.39 32.06
C ASP A 117 -58.95 -42.45 30.84
N PRO A 118 -58.17 -41.36 30.78
CA PRO A 118 -57.64 -40.78 29.56
C PRO A 118 -56.16 -41.20 29.44
N PHE A 119 -55.76 -42.16 28.61
CA PHE A 119 -56.30 -42.51 27.29
C PHE A 119 -56.27 -44.03 27.00
N PRO A 120 -57.32 -44.60 26.39
CA PRO A 120 -57.26 -45.96 25.85
C PRO A 120 -56.30 -46.01 24.64
N GLY A 121 -55.39 -46.99 24.65
CA GLY A 121 -54.27 -47.01 23.72
C GLY A 121 -54.60 -47.47 22.29
N THR A 122 -54.04 -46.75 21.31
CA THR A 122 -53.55 -47.33 20.05
C THR A 122 -52.16 -46.77 19.74
N SER A 123 -51.34 -47.56 19.05
CA SER A 123 -49.97 -47.20 18.69
C SER A 123 -49.92 -46.12 17.60
N GLN A 124 -49.40 -44.93 17.93
CA GLN A 124 -48.70 -44.06 16.96
C GLN A 124 -47.87 -42.97 17.66
N ASN A 125 -46.94 -42.37 16.92
CA ASN A 125 -46.03 -41.34 17.43
C ASN A 125 -46.81 -40.07 17.81
N SER A 126 -46.63 -39.59 19.03
CA SER A 126 -47.23 -38.34 19.54
C SER A 126 -46.20 -37.23 19.62
N THR A 127 -46.04 -36.46 18.54
CA THR A 127 -45.20 -35.25 18.50
C THR A 127 -45.83 -34.12 19.30
N PHE A 128 -45.17 -33.68 20.38
CA PHE A 128 -45.52 -32.44 21.08
C PHE A 128 -44.72 -31.26 20.49
N GLY A 129 -45.37 -30.46 19.65
CA GLY A 129 -44.81 -29.21 19.14
C GLY A 129 -45.10 -28.04 20.09
N ALA A 130 -44.09 -27.58 20.82
CA ALA A 130 -44.12 -26.31 21.54
C ALA A 130 -43.52 -25.22 20.65
N ALA A 131 -44.25 -24.14 20.37
CA ALA A 131 -43.85 -23.09 19.45
C ALA A 131 -44.26 -21.70 19.92
N THR A 132 -43.28 -20.91 20.40
CA THR A 132 -43.14 -19.46 20.17
C THR A 132 -41.91 -18.97 20.93
N LEU A 133 -40.96 -18.35 20.24
CA LEU A 133 -39.86 -17.51 20.76
C LEU A 133 -39.09 -16.87 19.58
N PRO A 134 -38.32 -15.78 19.77
CA PRO A 134 -38.40 -14.61 18.91
C PRO A 134 -37.56 -14.79 17.64
N ALA A 135 -37.93 -14.06 16.59
CA ALA A 135 -37.16 -14.05 15.35
C ALA A 135 -35.93 -13.13 15.47
N SER A 136 -34.75 -13.68 15.22
CA SER A 136 -33.77 -13.02 14.37
C SER A 136 -33.97 -13.55 12.95
N THR A 137 -34.22 -12.66 11.99
CA THR A 137 -34.39 -12.94 10.56
C THR A 137 -33.13 -13.60 9.94
N ASP A 138 -33.20 -14.47 8.95
CA ASP A 138 -34.28 -14.70 7.97
C ASP A 138 -34.65 -16.19 7.68
N TYR A 139 -35.80 -16.35 7.02
CA TYR A 139 -36.35 -17.48 6.25
C TYR A 139 -35.40 -18.66 5.89
N ASP A 140 -35.80 -19.95 5.95
CA ASP A 140 -37.10 -20.53 6.33
C ASP A 140 -36.91 -22.00 6.80
N GLY A 141 -36.80 -22.23 8.12
CA GLY A 141 -36.48 -23.56 8.64
C GLY A 141 -36.52 -23.66 10.16
N HIS A 142 -37.65 -24.08 10.73
CA HIS A 142 -37.81 -24.18 12.18
C HIS A 142 -36.91 -25.27 12.80
N SER A 143 -35.99 -24.87 13.67
CA SER A 143 -35.30 -25.77 14.60
C SER A 143 -36.23 -26.10 15.79
N TYR A 144 -36.39 -27.39 16.09
CA TYR A 144 -37.22 -27.85 17.21
C TYR A 144 -36.65 -29.09 17.90
N VAL A 145 -36.82 -29.18 19.22
CA VAL A 145 -36.46 -30.37 20.00
C VAL A 145 -37.69 -31.24 20.18
N ASN A 146 -37.65 -32.46 19.65
CA ASN A 146 -38.73 -33.42 19.68
C ASN A 146 -38.42 -34.50 20.74
N VAL A 147 -39.07 -34.40 21.91
CA VAL A 147 -38.94 -35.40 22.98
C VAL A 147 -39.90 -36.55 22.70
N SER A 148 -39.37 -37.77 22.57
CA SER A 148 -40.13 -38.96 22.23
C SER A 148 -39.78 -40.14 23.14
N ASN A 149 -40.51 -41.25 23.02
CA ASN A 149 -40.20 -42.51 23.69
C ASN A 149 -39.93 -42.37 25.21
N ILE A 150 -40.73 -41.54 25.89
CA ILE A 150 -40.62 -41.33 27.34
C ILE A 150 -41.08 -42.61 28.07
N ARG A 151 -40.20 -43.21 28.87
CA ARG A 151 -40.42 -44.47 29.59
C ARG A 151 -39.82 -44.37 30.99
N VAL A 152 -40.59 -44.72 32.01
CA VAL A 152 -40.12 -44.74 33.41
C VAL A 152 -39.64 -46.14 33.76
N GLN A 153 -38.47 -46.27 34.39
CA GLN A 153 -38.01 -47.51 35.02
C GLN A 153 -37.48 -47.20 36.43
N GLY A 154 -38.13 -47.75 37.45
CA GLY A 154 -37.84 -47.36 38.84
C GLY A 154 -38.30 -45.93 39.13
N GLN A 155 -37.39 -45.09 39.63
CA GLN A 155 -37.62 -43.64 39.76
C GLN A 155 -37.08 -42.84 38.55
N ASP A 156 -36.35 -43.50 37.64
CA ASP A 156 -35.67 -42.83 36.52
C ASP A 156 -36.61 -42.71 35.31
N ILE A 157 -36.62 -41.52 34.69
CA ILE A 157 -37.36 -41.25 33.46
C ILE A 157 -36.38 -41.19 32.29
N TYR A 158 -36.51 -42.14 31.37
CA TYR A 158 -35.74 -42.21 30.13
C TYR A 158 -36.55 -41.57 29.00
N CYS A 159 -35.91 -40.80 28.12
CA CYS A 159 -36.54 -40.27 26.92
C CYS A 159 -35.57 -40.24 25.75
N GLU A 160 -36.10 -40.31 24.53
CA GLU A 160 -35.34 -40.15 23.29
C GLU A 160 -35.51 -38.72 22.77
N LEU A 161 -34.47 -37.92 22.98
CA LEU A 161 -34.35 -36.55 22.48
C LEU A 161 -33.92 -36.57 21.02
N SER A 162 -34.80 -36.13 20.13
CA SER A 162 -34.49 -35.88 18.71
C SER A 162 -34.46 -34.38 18.48
N VAL A 163 -33.25 -33.79 18.48
CA VAL A 163 -33.05 -32.40 18.08
C VAL A 163 -33.12 -32.34 16.55
N ASN A 164 -34.12 -31.66 16.01
CA ASN A 164 -34.24 -31.43 14.57
C ASN A 164 -33.95 -29.94 14.30
N LEU A 165 -32.70 -29.63 13.95
CA LEU A 165 -32.32 -28.29 13.53
C LEU A 165 -32.80 -28.07 12.10
N GLY A 166 -33.46 -26.94 11.85
CA GLY A 166 -34.06 -26.64 10.55
C GLY A 166 -33.01 -26.38 9.46
N PRO A 167 -33.40 -26.47 8.17
CA PRO A 167 -32.52 -26.04 7.08
C PRO A 167 -32.09 -24.57 7.30
N GLY A 168 -30.79 -24.31 7.22
CA GLY A 168 -30.19 -23.02 7.56
C GLY A 168 -29.54 -22.93 8.95
N ALA A 169 -29.65 -23.96 9.81
CA ALA A 169 -28.93 -23.98 11.09
C ALA A 169 -27.40 -24.07 10.88
N GLY A 170 -26.71 -22.95 11.12
CA GLY A 170 -25.26 -22.82 10.96
C GLY A 170 -24.43 -23.17 12.20
N ILE A 171 -23.17 -23.55 11.98
CA ILE A 171 -22.13 -23.63 13.01
C ILE A 171 -21.34 -22.32 12.99
N THR A 172 -21.47 -21.52 14.04
CA THR A 172 -20.70 -20.29 14.23
C THR A 172 -19.43 -20.59 15.04
N LEU A 173 -18.25 -20.29 14.48
CA LEU A 173 -17.03 -20.19 15.28
C LEU A 173 -17.03 -18.83 16.00
N ASN A 174 -16.90 -18.82 17.33
CA ASN A 174 -17.04 -17.59 18.14
C ASN A 174 -15.79 -17.18 18.95
N GLN A 175 -14.67 -17.92 18.84
CA GLN A 175 -13.45 -17.65 19.62
C GLN A 175 -12.17 -17.96 18.83
N LYS A 176 -11.11 -17.17 19.07
CA LYS A 176 -9.73 -17.57 18.77
C LYS A 176 -9.22 -18.50 19.88
N GLY A 177 -9.29 -19.81 19.65
CA GLY A 177 -8.55 -20.82 20.42
C GLY A 177 -9.39 -21.92 21.11
N ASN A 178 -8.76 -23.08 21.28
CA ASN A 178 -9.15 -24.22 22.13
C ASN A 178 -10.52 -24.90 21.97
N PHE A 179 -11.30 -24.58 20.94
CA PHE A 179 -12.11 -25.59 20.25
C PHE A 179 -11.74 -25.62 18.75
N PRO A 180 -12.00 -26.74 18.04
CA PRO A 180 -11.08 -27.18 16.99
C PRO A 180 -11.24 -26.46 15.64
N THR A 181 -10.18 -26.58 14.83
CA THR A 181 -9.93 -26.07 13.46
C THR A 181 -11.15 -25.87 12.55
N ILE A 182 -11.03 -25.01 11.52
CA ILE A 182 -12.04 -24.87 10.45
C ILE A 182 -12.36 -26.24 9.86
N PHE A 183 -11.35 -27.09 9.66
CA PHE A 183 -11.50 -28.48 9.27
C PHE A 183 -12.52 -29.23 10.14
N THR A 184 -12.49 -29.02 11.46
CA THR A 184 -13.35 -29.72 12.41
C THR A 184 -14.74 -29.09 12.53
N ALA A 185 -14.87 -27.77 12.33
CA ALA A 185 -16.18 -27.14 12.13
C ALA A 185 -16.88 -27.70 10.88
N MET A 186 -16.14 -27.86 9.79
CA MET A 186 -16.62 -28.50 8.56
C MET A 186 -16.87 -30.01 8.71
N GLU A 187 -16.13 -30.71 9.58
CA GLU A 187 -16.45 -32.09 9.93
C GLU A 187 -17.73 -32.20 10.78
N ALA A 188 -17.99 -31.24 11.67
CA ALA A 188 -19.23 -31.16 12.46
C ALA A 188 -20.45 -30.68 11.65
N ALA A 189 -20.23 -29.98 10.52
CA ALA A 189 -21.29 -29.38 9.71
C ALA A 189 -22.32 -30.41 9.19
N PHE A 190 -23.59 -30.09 9.39
CA PHE A 190 -24.72 -30.86 8.86
C PHE A 190 -24.84 -30.67 7.34
N PRO A 191 -25.32 -31.68 6.58
CA PRO A 191 -25.65 -31.50 5.17
C PRO A 191 -26.65 -30.35 4.98
N HIS A 192 -26.41 -29.49 3.99
CA HIS A 192 -27.16 -28.24 3.74
C HIS A 192 -27.09 -27.16 4.85
N GLY A 193 -26.23 -27.34 5.87
CA GLY A 193 -25.95 -26.35 6.90
C GLY A 193 -24.96 -25.26 6.49
N GLU A 194 -24.78 -24.26 7.35
CA GLU A 194 -23.81 -23.17 7.16
C GLU A 194 -22.62 -23.31 8.13
N VAL A 195 -21.46 -22.77 7.77
CA VAL A 195 -20.30 -22.59 8.66
C VAL A 195 -19.88 -21.13 8.58
N TYR A 196 -20.00 -20.41 9.70
CA TYR A 196 -19.71 -18.98 9.80
C TYR A 196 -18.34 -18.76 10.45
N LEU A 197 -17.48 -18.03 9.74
CA LEU A 197 -16.10 -17.75 10.11
C LEU A 197 -15.97 -16.26 10.48
N PRO A 198 -15.67 -15.92 11.75
CA PRO A 198 -15.50 -14.53 12.18
C PRO A 198 -14.17 -13.95 11.65
N ARG A 199 -14.04 -12.62 11.72
CA ARG A 199 -12.85 -11.91 11.24
C ARG A 199 -11.58 -12.41 11.93
N GLY A 200 -10.67 -13.00 11.16
CA GLY A 200 -9.42 -13.56 11.67
C GLY A 200 -8.50 -14.08 10.58
N LEU A 201 -7.31 -14.53 11.00
CA LEU A 201 -6.35 -15.25 10.18
C LEU A 201 -6.32 -16.71 10.65
N TYR A 202 -6.45 -17.65 9.72
CA TYR A 202 -6.55 -19.08 9.95
C TYR A 202 -5.50 -19.83 9.12
N TYR A 203 -4.71 -20.69 9.76
CA TYR A 203 -3.70 -21.52 9.09
C TYR A 203 -4.26 -22.93 8.88
N GLU A 204 -4.84 -23.18 7.71
CA GLU A 204 -5.65 -24.36 7.42
C GLU A 204 -5.41 -24.83 5.98
N SER A 205 -5.52 -26.14 5.72
CA SER A 205 -5.35 -26.69 4.37
C SER A 205 -6.12 -27.99 4.16
N ASP A 206 -6.35 -28.32 2.89
CA ASP A 206 -7.11 -29.49 2.42
C ASP A 206 -8.54 -29.57 3.01
N LEU A 207 -9.17 -28.41 3.26
CA LEU A 207 -10.52 -28.30 3.81
C LEU A 207 -11.55 -28.87 2.83
N ARG A 208 -12.34 -29.87 3.25
CA ARG A 208 -13.32 -30.55 2.39
C ARG A 208 -14.76 -30.14 2.66
N LEU A 209 -15.38 -29.45 1.71
CA LEU A 209 -16.81 -29.14 1.80
C LEU A 209 -17.66 -30.41 1.60
N LYS A 210 -18.68 -30.55 2.45
CA LYS A 210 -19.66 -31.63 2.41
C LYS A 210 -20.91 -31.20 1.62
N GLU A 211 -21.77 -32.16 1.30
CA GLU A 211 -22.99 -31.94 0.52
C GLU A 211 -23.85 -30.80 1.08
N GLY A 212 -24.06 -29.76 0.26
CA GLY A 212 -24.86 -28.59 0.60
C GLY A 212 -24.26 -27.65 1.63
N VAL A 213 -23.09 -27.94 2.19
CA VAL A 213 -22.47 -27.06 3.19
C VAL A 213 -22.07 -25.74 2.54
N ARG A 214 -22.38 -24.64 3.22
CA ARG A 214 -22.07 -23.27 2.79
C ARG A 214 -21.10 -22.64 3.78
N VAL A 215 -19.95 -22.16 3.33
CA VAL A 215 -18.94 -21.52 4.19
C VAL A 215 -18.92 -20.03 3.94
N ARG A 216 -19.05 -19.24 5.00
CA ARG A 216 -19.23 -17.80 4.91
C ARG A 216 -18.37 -17.04 5.91
N GLY A 217 -17.68 -16.00 5.46
CA GLY A 217 -17.00 -15.03 6.32
C GLY A 217 -17.96 -14.00 6.92
N GLU A 218 -17.58 -13.43 8.06
CA GLU A 218 -18.37 -12.42 8.79
C GLU A 218 -18.61 -11.12 7.99
N GLN A 219 -17.64 -10.73 7.16
CA GLN A 219 -17.70 -9.60 6.23
C GLN A 219 -16.92 -9.93 4.96
N ALA A 220 -17.33 -9.35 3.82
CA ALA A 220 -16.73 -9.58 2.51
C ALA A 220 -15.18 -9.46 2.55
N ALA A 221 -14.50 -10.55 2.18
CA ALA A 221 -13.05 -10.73 2.20
C ALA A 221 -12.31 -10.46 3.54
N ALA A 222 -13.01 -10.29 4.67
CA ALA A 222 -12.39 -9.93 5.95
C ALA A 222 -11.75 -11.12 6.70
N THR A 223 -12.12 -12.35 6.35
CA THR A 223 -11.65 -13.60 6.97
C THR A 223 -10.57 -14.23 6.10
N ILE A 224 -9.33 -14.31 6.60
CA ILE A 224 -8.16 -14.77 5.82
C ILE A 224 -7.84 -16.22 6.16
N ILE A 225 -7.68 -17.07 5.14
CA ILE A 225 -7.16 -18.43 5.26
C ILE A 225 -5.82 -18.54 4.51
N ASP A 226 -4.76 -18.89 5.24
CA ASP A 226 -3.41 -19.13 4.70
C ASP A 226 -3.17 -20.64 4.52
N GLY A 227 -2.80 -21.03 3.30
CA GLY A 227 -2.68 -22.43 2.90
C GLY A 227 -1.30 -23.08 3.11
N GLN A 228 -0.28 -22.34 3.55
CA GLN A 228 1.10 -22.83 3.72
C GLN A 228 1.62 -23.69 2.54
N GLY A 229 1.39 -23.24 1.31
CA GLY A 229 1.78 -23.94 0.07
C GLY A 229 0.92 -25.17 -0.29
N ARG A 230 -0.16 -25.46 0.44
CA ARG A 230 -1.10 -26.56 0.15
C ARG A 230 -2.40 -26.04 -0.47
N ARG A 231 -3.31 -26.96 -0.81
CA ARG A 231 -4.64 -26.58 -1.29
C ARG A 231 -5.44 -26.01 -0.12
N LEU A 232 -6.22 -24.96 -0.35
CA LEU A 232 -7.06 -24.37 0.69
C LEU A 232 -8.37 -25.13 0.82
N ILE A 233 -9.23 -25.13 -0.21
CA ILE A 233 -10.52 -25.83 -0.18
C ILE A 233 -10.70 -26.83 -1.34
N GLU A 234 -11.23 -28.01 -1.05
CA GLU A 234 -11.64 -29.05 -1.99
C GLU A 234 -13.17 -29.31 -1.93
N MET A 235 -13.84 -29.26 -3.08
CA MET A 235 -15.23 -29.68 -3.29
C MET A 235 -15.28 -30.83 -4.31
N ARG A 236 -15.82 -31.98 -3.92
CA ARG A 236 -15.67 -33.22 -4.71
C ARG A 236 -16.92 -34.11 -4.70
N ASN A 237 -17.60 -34.20 -5.84
CA ASN A 237 -18.84 -34.94 -6.08
C ASN A 237 -20.06 -34.45 -5.27
N ILE A 238 -20.20 -33.14 -5.02
CA ILE A 238 -21.34 -32.60 -4.24
C ILE A 238 -22.37 -31.91 -5.14
N SER A 239 -23.66 -32.20 -4.92
CA SER A 239 -24.76 -31.65 -5.72
C SER A 239 -25.08 -30.18 -5.42
N SER A 240 -24.53 -29.63 -4.34
CA SER A 240 -24.63 -28.22 -3.92
C SER A 240 -23.49 -27.85 -2.95
N GLY A 241 -23.10 -26.56 -2.92
CA GLY A 241 -22.15 -25.98 -1.95
C GLY A 241 -21.87 -24.51 -2.24
N GLU A 242 -21.50 -23.71 -1.24
CA GLU A 242 -21.21 -22.27 -1.40
C GLU A 242 -19.92 -21.87 -0.65
N ILE A 243 -19.13 -20.99 -1.26
CA ILE A 243 -18.09 -20.19 -0.56
C ILE A 243 -18.44 -18.71 -0.73
N ARG A 244 -18.46 -17.97 0.37
CA ARG A 244 -18.71 -16.52 0.34
C ARG A 244 -17.91 -15.72 1.37
N ASP A 245 -17.59 -14.47 1.03
CA ASP A 245 -17.08 -13.45 1.96
C ASP A 245 -15.69 -13.78 2.58
N LEU A 246 -14.80 -14.48 1.85
CA LEU A 246 -13.48 -14.95 2.34
C LEU A 246 -12.28 -14.30 1.62
N SER A 247 -11.10 -14.37 2.23
CA SER A 247 -9.79 -14.10 1.61
C SER A 247 -8.88 -15.32 1.76
N MET A 248 -8.10 -15.62 0.72
CA MET A 248 -7.30 -16.84 0.58
C MET A 248 -5.90 -16.51 0.08
N VAL A 249 -4.87 -16.90 0.83
CA VAL A 249 -3.48 -16.52 0.56
C VAL A 249 -2.50 -17.71 0.64
N ASN A 250 -1.36 -17.58 -0.05
CA ASN A 250 -0.16 -18.41 0.10
C ASN A 250 -0.34 -19.93 -0.09
N GLY A 251 -1.40 -20.37 -0.78
CA GLY A 251 -1.65 -21.77 -1.10
C GLY A 251 -0.91 -22.27 -2.37
N SER A 252 -1.16 -23.53 -2.73
CA SER A 252 -0.91 -24.06 -4.07
C SER A 252 -2.16 -24.10 -4.93
N THR A 253 -3.34 -24.35 -4.35
CA THR A 253 -4.61 -24.17 -5.07
C THR A 253 -5.62 -23.54 -4.13
N GLY A 254 -6.25 -22.43 -4.52
CA GLY A 254 -7.26 -21.77 -3.70
C GLY A 254 -8.48 -22.66 -3.53
N ILE A 255 -9.24 -22.86 -4.61
CA ILE A 255 -10.46 -23.68 -4.59
C ILE A 255 -10.39 -24.75 -5.69
N PHE A 256 -10.43 -26.03 -5.32
CA PHE A 256 -10.46 -27.16 -6.24
C PHE A 256 -11.84 -27.80 -6.28
N VAL A 257 -12.53 -27.75 -7.44
CA VAL A 257 -13.90 -28.23 -7.62
C VAL A 257 -13.98 -29.33 -8.67
N LEU A 258 -14.51 -30.50 -8.30
CA LEU A 258 -14.60 -31.68 -9.14
C LEU A 258 -15.99 -32.33 -9.06
N ARG A 259 -16.66 -32.46 -10.21
CA ARG A 259 -18.02 -33.03 -10.36
C ARG A 259 -19.06 -32.48 -9.39
N SER A 260 -19.11 -31.16 -9.24
CA SER A 260 -20.00 -30.52 -8.27
C SER A 260 -20.90 -29.46 -8.91
N GLN A 261 -21.87 -28.94 -8.14
CA GLN A 261 -22.53 -27.66 -8.39
C GLN A 261 -22.13 -26.71 -7.25
N VAL A 262 -21.59 -25.53 -7.58
CA VAL A 262 -21.06 -24.60 -6.55
C VAL A 262 -21.31 -23.13 -6.89
N ASP A 263 -21.53 -22.31 -5.87
CA ASP A 263 -21.50 -20.86 -5.94
C ASP A 263 -20.27 -20.32 -5.18
N ILE A 264 -19.47 -19.46 -5.81
CA ILE A 264 -18.28 -18.83 -5.22
C ILE A 264 -18.39 -17.32 -5.41
N SER A 265 -18.43 -16.55 -4.31
CA SER A 265 -18.60 -15.10 -4.41
C SER A 265 -17.96 -14.26 -3.31
N TYR A 266 -17.73 -12.97 -3.58
CA TYR A 266 -17.13 -12.02 -2.62
C TYR A 266 -15.83 -12.53 -2.00
N THR A 267 -15.07 -13.29 -2.79
CA THR A 267 -13.85 -13.99 -2.34
C THR A 267 -12.61 -13.41 -3.01
N VAL A 268 -11.58 -13.14 -2.20
CA VAL A 268 -10.23 -12.77 -2.66
C VAL A 268 -9.35 -14.02 -2.67
N ILE A 269 -8.59 -14.24 -3.75
CA ILE A 269 -7.59 -15.31 -3.85
C ILE A 269 -6.29 -14.70 -4.39
N ALA A 270 -5.23 -14.68 -3.57
CA ALA A 270 -3.97 -14.03 -3.89
C ALA A 270 -2.76 -14.96 -3.66
N GLY A 271 -1.75 -14.91 -4.55
CA GLY A 271 -0.45 -15.55 -4.30
C GLY A 271 -0.48 -17.09 -4.33
N MET A 272 -1.31 -17.69 -5.18
CA MET A 272 -1.37 -19.15 -5.32
C MET A 272 -0.23 -19.68 -6.21
N SER A 273 0.50 -20.69 -5.71
CA SER A 273 1.64 -21.30 -6.42
C SER A 273 1.28 -22.31 -7.52
N VAL A 274 -0.01 -22.61 -7.73
CA VAL A 274 -0.55 -23.28 -8.93
C VAL A 274 -1.75 -22.49 -9.44
N ASP A 275 -3.00 -22.96 -9.28
CA ASP A 275 -4.21 -22.30 -9.79
C ASP A 275 -4.98 -21.55 -8.68
N GLY A 276 -5.73 -20.50 -9.05
CA GLY A 276 -6.63 -19.79 -8.14
C GLY A 276 -7.87 -20.65 -7.87
N ILE A 277 -8.62 -20.95 -8.92
CA ILE A 277 -9.78 -21.85 -8.90
C ILE A 277 -9.65 -22.89 -10.01
N VAL A 278 -9.93 -24.16 -9.70
CA VAL A 278 -10.00 -25.26 -10.67
C VAL A 278 -11.42 -25.82 -10.71
N ALA A 279 -12.02 -25.92 -11.90
CA ALA A 279 -13.34 -26.50 -12.12
C ALA A 279 -13.28 -27.63 -13.15
N PHE A 280 -13.57 -28.86 -12.73
CA PHE A 280 -13.48 -30.08 -13.54
C PHE A 280 -14.82 -30.84 -13.51
N GLU A 281 -15.40 -31.20 -14.67
CA GLU A 281 -16.72 -31.87 -14.79
C GLU A 281 -17.84 -31.19 -13.96
N THR A 282 -17.75 -29.87 -13.76
CA THR A 282 -18.47 -29.08 -12.74
C THR A 282 -19.26 -27.94 -13.39
N ALA A 283 -20.45 -27.62 -12.87
CA ALA A 283 -21.04 -26.29 -13.09
C ALA A 283 -20.76 -25.43 -11.86
N ALA A 284 -20.19 -24.24 -12.08
CA ALA A 284 -19.81 -23.33 -11.01
C ALA A 284 -20.30 -21.92 -11.38
N HIS A 285 -20.85 -21.19 -10.43
CA HIS A 285 -21.10 -19.76 -10.59
C HIS A 285 -20.02 -19.00 -9.84
N LEU A 286 -19.27 -18.16 -10.54
CA LEU A 286 -18.22 -17.32 -9.99
C LEU A 286 -18.65 -15.87 -10.17
N ARG A 287 -18.97 -15.18 -9.07
CA ARG A 287 -19.37 -13.76 -9.09
C ARG A 287 -18.68 -12.91 -8.04
N ASN A 288 -18.28 -11.70 -8.40
CA ASN A 288 -17.77 -10.70 -7.46
C ASN A 288 -16.53 -11.22 -6.70
N ASN A 289 -15.59 -11.86 -7.40
CA ASN A 289 -14.33 -12.37 -6.82
C ASN A 289 -13.11 -11.64 -7.40
N THR A 290 -12.03 -11.55 -6.62
CA THR A 290 -10.75 -10.94 -7.04
C THR A 290 -9.64 -11.99 -6.97
N ILE A 291 -9.06 -12.34 -8.11
CA ILE A 291 -8.12 -13.47 -8.26
C ILE A 291 -6.83 -12.98 -8.92
N ILE A 292 -5.74 -12.98 -8.15
CA ILE A 292 -4.55 -12.18 -8.45
C ILE A 292 -3.23 -12.87 -8.05
N ASN A 293 -2.15 -12.57 -8.76
CA ASN A 293 -0.79 -13.07 -8.50
C ASN A 293 -0.72 -14.62 -8.44
N VAL A 294 -1.46 -15.31 -9.31
CA VAL A 294 -1.49 -16.78 -9.42
C VAL A 294 -0.46 -17.29 -10.43
N ALA A 295 0.37 -18.25 -10.01
CA ALA A 295 1.49 -18.74 -10.80
C ALA A 295 1.11 -19.59 -12.03
N ALA A 296 -0.09 -20.18 -12.06
CA ALA A 296 -0.71 -20.80 -13.24
C ALA A 296 -1.98 -20.02 -13.65
N ALA A 297 -3.18 -20.63 -13.64
CA ALA A 297 -4.39 -19.93 -14.05
C ALA A 297 -5.20 -19.38 -12.87
N GLY A 298 -5.70 -18.15 -12.97
CA GLY A 298 -6.68 -17.61 -12.03
C GLY A 298 -7.95 -18.46 -12.00
N LEU A 299 -8.45 -18.87 -13.16
CA LEU A 299 -9.47 -19.91 -13.32
C LEU A 299 -9.07 -20.96 -14.37
N SER A 300 -8.97 -22.22 -13.94
CA SER A 300 -8.74 -23.40 -14.79
C SER A 300 -10.04 -24.20 -14.97
N CYS A 301 -10.66 -24.15 -16.15
CA CYS A 301 -11.85 -24.94 -16.51
C CYS A 301 -11.48 -26.15 -17.38
N LEU A 302 -11.76 -27.37 -16.91
CA LEU A 302 -11.39 -28.64 -17.55
C LEU A 302 -12.61 -29.54 -17.82
N ALA A 303 -12.42 -30.54 -18.68
CA ALA A 303 -13.26 -31.75 -18.80
C ALA A 303 -14.77 -31.50 -18.62
N GLY A 304 -15.43 -30.92 -19.63
CA GLY A 304 -16.88 -30.73 -19.64
C GLY A 304 -17.45 -29.76 -18.59
N ALA A 305 -16.63 -29.03 -17.84
CA ALA A 305 -17.10 -28.01 -16.91
C ALA A 305 -17.87 -26.87 -17.61
N THR A 306 -18.93 -26.38 -16.98
CA THR A 306 -19.82 -25.31 -17.47
C THR A 306 -19.91 -24.20 -16.42
N ALA A 307 -18.83 -23.43 -16.26
CA ALA A 307 -18.76 -22.35 -15.30
C ALA A 307 -19.39 -21.06 -15.84
N GLN A 308 -20.31 -20.42 -15.10
CA GLN A 308 -20.76 -19.06 -15.37
C GLN A 308 -19.85 -18.10 -14.59
N VAL A 309 -19.04 -17.33 -15.29
CA VAL A 309 -18.02 -16.44 -14.73
C VAL A 309 -18.46 -15.01 -15.02
N ARG A 310 -18.89 -14.26 -13.99
CA ARG A 310 -19.39 -12.89 -14.15
C ARG A 310 -18.87 -11.94 -13.09
N ASN A 311 -18.53 -10.71 -13.46
CA ASN A 311 -18.22 -9.67 -12.48
C ASN A 311 -17.04 -10.01 -11.54
N ASN A 312 -16.02 -10.70 -12.05
CA ASN A 312 -14.78 -11.04 -11.33
C ASN A 312 -13.58 -10.28 -11.92
N ILE A 313 -12.54 -10.06 -11.11
CA ILE A 313 -11.24 -9.56 -11.55
C ILE A 313 -10.24 -10.73 -11.61
N PHE A 314 -9.54 -10.86 -12.73
CA PHE A 314 -8.43 -11.80 -12.94
C PHE A 314 -7.18 -11.03 -13.42
N ALA A 315 -6.22 -10.76 -12.52
CA ALA A 315 -5.05 -9.93 -12.84
C ALA A 315 -3.70 -10.49 -12.40
N HIS A 316 -2.63 -10.12 -13.11
CA HIS A 316 -1.23 -10.49 -12.78
C HIS A 316 -0.95 -12.00 -12.65
N ASN A 317 -1.80 -12.85 -13.24
CA ASN A 317 -1.64 -14.30 -13.25
C ASN A 317 -0.83 -14.77 -14.48
N THR A 318 -0.28 -15.99 -14.48
CA THR A 318 0.29 -16.55 -15.72
C THR A 318 -0.78 -16.72 -16.80
N THR A 319 -1.96 -17.23 -16.42
CA THR A 319 -3.17 -17.21 -17.24
C THR A 319 -4.33 -16.59 -16.45
N GLY A 320 -5.12 -15.71 -17.05
CA GLY A 320 -6.34 -15.18 -16.42
C GLY A 320 -7.40 -16.27 -16.32
N ILE A 321 -7.99 -16.64 -17.46
CA ILE A 321 -8.97 -17.73 -17.58
C ILE A 321 -8.49 -18.76 -18.62
N ALA A 322 -8.44 -20.03 -18.23
CA ALA A 322 -8.08 -21.17 -19.08
C ALA A 322 -9.28 -22.08 -19.35
N LYS A 323 -9.56 -22.35 -20.62
CA LYS A 323 -10.44 -23.41 -21.12
C LYS A 323 -9.60 -24.56 -21.65
N LEU A 324 -9.75 -25.71 -21.01
CA LEU A 324 -9.06 -26.95 -21.37
C LEU A 324 -10.09 -28.03 -21.75
N GLU A 325 -9.68 -28.91 -22.66
CA GLU A 325 -10.47 -30.06 -23.14
C GLU A 325 -11.88 -29.66 -23.66
N SER A 326 -12.94 -30.28 -23.13
CA SER A 326 -14.32 -30.14 -23.58
C SER A 326 -15.14 -29.07 -22.83
N ALA A 327 -14.53 -28.32 -21.90
CA ALA A 327 -15.22 -27.35 -21.05
C ALA A 327 -15.90 -26.21 -21.85
N GLN A 328 -17.04 -25.73 -21.36
CA GLN A 328 -17.81 -24.63 -21.93
C GLN A 328 -18.14 -23.58 -20.84
N PRO A 329 -17.14 -22.81 -20.36
CA PRO A 329 -17.39 -21.65 -19.51
C PRO A 329 -18.11 -20.54 -20.30
N GLU A 330 -18.99 -19.81 -19.61
CA GLU A 330 -19.68 -18.62 -20.10
C GLU A 330 -19.14 -17.38 -19.37
N LEU A 331 -18.65 -16.38 -20.11
CA LEU A 331 -18.03 -15.18 -19.54
C LEU A 331 -18.88 -13.93 -19.83
N PHE A 332 -19.17 -13.12 -18.81
CA PHE A 332 -19.83 -11.82 -18.98
C PHE A 332 -19.43 -10.82 -17.88
N TYR A 333 -18.98 -9.62 -18.24
CA TYR A 333 -18.61 -8.55 -17.31
C TYR A 333 -17.45 -8.93 -16.39
N ASN A 334 -16.42 -9.65 -16.85
CA ASN A 334 -15.20 -9.83 -16.05
C ASN A 334 -14.15 -8.78 -16.42
N ASP A 335 -13.26 -8.43 -15.49
CA ASP A 335 -11.96 -7.87 -15.88
C ASP A 335 -10.90 -8.97 -15.89
N VAL A 336 -10.10 -9.00 -16.95
CA VAL A 336 -9.10 -10.04 -17.21
C VAL A 336 -7.92 -9.37 -17.92
N TRP A 337 -6.95 -8.90 -17.14
CA TRP A 337 -5.92 -7.99 -17.60
C TRP A 337 -4.57 -8.22 -16.90
N ASN A 338 -3.48 -7.72 -17.48
CA ASN A 338 -2.11 -7.85 -16.97
C ASN A 338 -1.66 -9.31 -16.69
N ASN A 339 -2.39 -10.32 -17.20
CA ASN A 339 -1.98 -11.71 -17.15
C ASN A 339 -1.06 -12.00 -18.34
N ALA A 340 -0.09 -12.92 -18.20
CA ALA A 340 0.76 -13.29 -19.33
C ALA A 340 -0.04 -13.92 -20.50
N ILE A 341 -1.19 -14.55 -20.20
CA ILE A 341 -2.25 -14.93 -21.14
C ILE A 341 -3.62 -14.60 -20.52
N ASN A 342 -4.30 -13.52 -20.92
CA ASN A 342 -5.63 -13.21 -20.37
C ASN A 342 -6.66 -14.34 -20.58
N TYR A 343 -6.76 -14.87 -21.81
CA TYR A 343 -7.70 -15.95 -22.15
C TYR A 343 -6.98 -17.07 -22.92
N GLN A 344 -7.01 -18.30 -22.41
CA GLN A 344 -6.38 -19.47 -23.01
C GLN A 344 -7.44 -20.48 -23.48
N GLY A 345 -7.54 -20.73 -24.79
CA GLY A 345 -8.49 -21.70 -25.36
C GLY A 345 -9.94 -21.22 -25.47
N LEU A 346 -10.22 -19.98 -25.06
CA LEU A 346 -11.49 -19.26 -25.19
C LEU A 346 -11.24 -17.80 -25.60
N ALA A 347 -12.32 -17.08 -25.92
CA ALA A 347 -12.30 -15.63 -26.14
C ALA A 347 -12.93 -14.89 -24.94
N ALA A 348 -12.70 -13.58 -24.85
CA ALA A 348 -13.34 -12.72 -23.87
C ALA A 348 -14.88 -12.76 -23.95
N GLY A 349 -15.53 -12.53 -22.80
CA GLY A 349 -16.98 -12.38 -22.70
C GLY A 349 -17.51 -11.15 -23.42
N GLY A 350 -18.82 -11.16 -23.69
CA GLY A 350 -19.49 -10.13 -24.49
C GLY A 350 -19.55 -8.73 -23.86
N SER A 351 -19.09 -8.58 -22.62
CA SER A 351 -19.04 -7.34 -21.85
C SER A 351 -17.80 -7.24 -20.94
N ASP A 352 -16.76 -8.04 -21.20
CA ASP A 352 -15.56 -8.08 -20.35
C ASP A 352 -14.66 -6.84 -20.60
N LEU A 353 -14.08 -6.27 -19.55
CA LEU A 353 -13.40 -4.97 -19.57
C LEU A 353 -12.01 -5.00 -20.19
N SER A 354 -11.15 -5.89 -19.70
CA SER A 354 -9.73 -6.00 -20.04
C SER A 354 -8.97 -4.67 -19.82
N ARG A 355 -8.89 -4.22 -18.56
CA ARG A 355 -8.16 -3.02 -18.10
C ARG A 355 -7.49 -3.25 -16.73
N ASP A 356 -6.55 -2.38 -16.34
CA ASP A 356 -5.81 -2.56 -15.07
C ASP A 356 -6.69 -2.25 -13.84
N PRO A 357 -6.95 -3.23 -12.95
CA PRO A 357 -7.67 -2.97 -11.72
C PRO A 357 -6.81 -2.14 -10.76
N LEU A 358 -7.17 -0.87 -10.55
CA LEU A 358 -6.46 -0.02 -9.60
C LEU A 358 -6.90 -0.38 -8.18
N PHE A 359 -6.05 -1.13 -7.47
CA PHE A 359 -6.21 -1.46 -6.05
C PHE A 359 -5.58 -0.38 -5.15
N ILE A 360 -6.04 -0.29 -3.89
CA ILE A 360 -5.49 0.62 -2.89
C ILE A 360 -4.08 0.19 -2.47
N ASN A 361 -3.90 -1.07 -2.03
CA ASN A 361 -2.55 -1.63 -1.88
C ASN A 361 -2.56 -3.17 -1.95
N PRO A 362 -2.40 -3.77 -3.14
CA PRO A 362 -2.50 -5.22 -3.31
C PRO A 362 -1.32 -5.99 -2.71
N PHE A 363 -0.19 -5.32 -2.44
CA PHE A 363 1.01 -5.93 -1.81
C PHE A 363 0.75 -6.27 -0.33
N PHE A 364 0.14 -5.36 0.43
CA PHE A 364 -0.30 -5.60 1.81
C PHE A 364 -1.68 -6.29 1.91
N GLY A 365 -2.21 -6.81 0.80
CA GLY A 365 -3.49 -7.53 0.76
C GLY A 365 -4.75 -6.64 0.78
N ASP A 366 -4.60 -5.33 0.58
CA ASP A 366 -5.72 -4.39 0.48
C ASP A 366 -6.21 -4.28 -0.97
N PHE A 367 -7.04 -5.26 -1.35
CA PHE A 367 -7.67 -5.35 -2.67
C PHE A 367 -8.96 -4.52 -2.80
N ARG A 368 -9.15 -3.48 -1.96
CA ARG A 368 -10.13 -2.44 -2.25
C ARG A 368 -9.77 -1.75 -3.57
N LEU A 369 -10.77 -1.41 -4.37
CA LEU A 369 -10.56 -0.60 -5.57
C LEU A 369 -10.34 0.87 -5.18
N ARG A 370 -9.38 1.53 -5.83
CA ARG A 370 -9.27 3.00 -5.88
C ARG A 370 -10.45 3.56 -6.68
N ALA A 371 -10.94 4.76 -6.35
CA ALA A 371 -12.14 5.35 -6.94
C ALA A 371 -12.06 5.57 -8.47
N GLU A 372 -10.84 5.58 -9.00
CA GLU A 372 -10.46 5.77 -10.40
C GLU A 372 -10.38 4.44 -11.18
N SER A 373 -10.53 3.30 -10.49
CA SER A 373 -10.36 1.97 -11.07
C SER A 373 -11.37 1.72 -12.20
N PRO A 374 -10.94 1.19 -13.37
CA PRO A 374 -11.86 0.85 -14.46
C PRO A 374 -12.84 -0.26 -14.09
N CYS A 375 -12.60 -0.98 -12.99
CA CYS A 375 -13.49 -1.97 -12.40
C CYS A 375 -14.65 -1.35 -11.59
N ILE A 376 -14.55 -0.08 -11.18
CA ILE A 376 -15.63 0.64 -10.49
C ILE A 376 -16.68 1.12 -11.50
N ASN A 377 -17.95 1.04 -11.10
CA ASN A 377 -19.12 1.47 -11.88
C ASN A 377 -19.23 0.83 -13.29
N ALA A 378 -18.66 -0.38 -13.45
CA ALA A 378 -18.54 -1.07 -14.73
C ALA A 378 -19.61 -2.15 -15.02
N GLY A 379 -20.31 -2.67 -14.00
CA GLY A 379 -21.63 -3.32 -14.19
C GLY A 379 -21.89 -4.59 -13.37
N ASP A 380 -22.89 -4.56 -12.49
CA ASP A 380 -23.49 -5.78 -11.91
C ASP A 380 -24.77 -6.21 -12.67
N PRO A 381 -24.86 -7.44 -13.21
CA PRO A 381 -26.07 -7.97 -13.83
C PRO A 381 -27.16 -8.46 -12.85
N ASP A 382 -26.86 -8.62 -11.55
CA ASP A 382 -27.76 -9.23 -10.56
C ASP A 382 -28.41 -8.18 -9.63
N SER A 383 -29.64 -7.78 -9.94
CA SER A 383 -30.38 -6.74 -9.21
C SER A 383 -30.80 -7.11 -7.78
N ALA A 384 -30.46 -8.31 -7.30
CA ALA A 384 -30.80 -8.81 -5.97
C ALA A 384 -29.95 -8.22 -4.82
N PHE A 385 -28.80 -7.61 -5.10
CA PHE A 385 -27.88 -7.13 -4.06
C PHE A 385 -28.00 -5.63 -3.76
N THR A 386 -27.65 -5.27 -2.53
CA THR A 386 -27.44 -3.90 -2.06
C THR A 386 -25.95 -3.60 -2.10
N ASP A 387 -25.54 -2.56 -2.83
CA ASP A 387 -24.14 -2.15 -2.87
C ASP A 387 -23.75 -1.35 -1.60
N PRO A 388 -22.46 -1.32 -1.22
CA PRO A 388 -22.01 -0.70 0.03
C PRO A 388 -22.00 0.84 0.09
N ASP A 389 -21.71 1.52 -1.03
CA ASP A 389 -21.41 2.97 -1.04
C ASP A 389 -22.51 3.86 -1.66
N GLY A 390 -23.48 3.23 -2.32
CA GLY A 390 -24.61 3.86 -3.01
C GLY A 390 -24.43 3.98 -4.52
N THR A 391 -23.29 3.59 -5.08
CA THR A 391 -23.02 3.62 -6.53
C THR A 391 -23.12 2.22 -7.14
N ARG A 392 -24.35 1.81 -7.46
CA ARG A 392 -24.69 0.47 -7.99
C ARG A 392 -23.94 0.04 -9.26
N SER A 393 -22.70 -0.44 -9.15
CA SER A 393 -22.02 -1.40 -10.04
C SER A 393 -20.53 -1.50 -9.68
N ASP A 394 -19.96 -2.65 -9.33
CA ASP A 394 -18.50 -2.81 -9.16
C ASP A 394 -18.05 -4.23 -9.47
N ILE A 395 -16.87 -4.39 -10.07
CA ILE A 395 -16.31 -5.69 -10.46
C ILE A 395 -15.40 -6.25 -9.36
N GLY A 396 -15.51 -7.54 -9.07
CA GLY A 396 -14.67 -8.24 -8.10
C GLY A 396 -15.21 -8.21 -6.67
N ALA A 397 -14.38 -8.59 -5.72
CA ALA A 397 -14.73 -8.55 -4.29
C ALA A 397 -14.40 -7.17 -3.72
N LEU A 398 -15.41 -6.40 -3.30
CA LEU A 398 -15.25 -5.16 -2.54
C LEU A 398 -15.10 -5.44 -1.03
N PRO A 399 -13.96 -5.13 -0.40
CA PRO A 399 -13.85 -5.06 1.06
C PRO A 399 -14.52 -3.78 1.59
N PHE A 400 -15.33 -3.93 2.63
CA PHE A 400 -15.82 -2.80 3.43
C PHE A 400 -14.66 -2.08 4.16
N ALA A 401 -14.97 -0.97 4.85
CA ALA A 401 -14.04 -0.16 5.63
C ALA A 401 -13.15 -1.00 6.57
N PHE A 402 -11.95 -1.32 6.10
CA PHE A 402 -10.95 -2.07 6.85
C PHE A 402 -10.26 -1.12 7.83
N THR A 403 -10.84 -0.93 9.03
CA THR A 403 -9.99 -0.74 10.20
C THR A 403 -9.13 -1.99 10.30
N PRO A 404 -7.79 -1.91 10.19
CA PRO A 404 -6.97 -3.10 10.34
C PRO A 404 -7.24 -3.77 11.69
N PRO A 405 -7.14 -5.10 11.81
CA PRO A 405 -6.61 -5.63 13.06
C PRO A 405 -5.25 -4.93 13.27
N PRO A 406 -4.85 -4.58 14.51
CA PRO A 406 -3.48 -4.10 14.76
C PRO A 406 -2.52 -5.03 14.02
N ALA A 407 -1.68 -4.44 13.15
CA ALA A 407 -0.93 -5.20 12.15
C ALA A 407 -0.14 -6.30 12.86
N PRO A 408 -0.07 -7.55 12.35
CA PRO A 408 0.47 -8.67 13.12
C PRO A 408 1.90 -8.37 13.58
N GLY A 409 2.07 -8.00 14.86
CA GLY A 409 3.26 -7.32 15.34
C GLY A 409 3.04 -6.05 16.18
N GLU A 410 1.85 -5.44 16.18
CA GLU A 410 1.54 -4.23 16.96
C GLU A 410 0.93 -4.57 18.33
N PHE A 411 1.55 -4.08 19.40
CA PHE A 411 1.17 -4.30 20.78
C PHE A 411 1.28 -3.00 21.59
N ARG A 412 0.30 -2.75 22.45
CA ARG A 412 0.38 -1.77 23.55
C ARG A 412 0.02 -2.49 24.83
N VAL A 413 0.91 -2.44 25.81
CA VAL A 413 0.85 -3.26 27.03
C VAL A 413 1.03 -2.35 28.25
N ASN A 414 0.06 -2.36 29.15
CA ASN A 414 0.17 -1.76 30.48
C ASN A 414 0.89 -2.75 31.40
N CYS A 415 2.09 -2.40 31.86
CA CYS A 415 2.97 -3.33 32.56
C CYS A 415 2.66 -3.36 34.05
N GLY A 416 2.13 -4.47 34.55
CA GLY A 416 1.66 -4.60 35.93
C GLY A 416 0.31 -3.92 36.20
N GLY A 417 -0.33 -3.33 35.19
CA GLY A 417 -1.62 -2.66 35.31
C GLY A 417 -2.75 -3.34 34.52
N GLU A 418 -3.97 -2.89 34.79
CA GLU A 418 -5.17 -3.35 34.08
C GLU A 418 -5.28 -2.75 32.67
N THR A 419 -6.24 -3.24 31.88
CA THR A 419 -6.44 -2.80 30.50
C THR A 419 -6.88 -1.32 30.46
N TYR A 420 -6.00 -0.45 29.98
CA TYR A 420 -6.13 1.01 29.99
C TYR A 420 -6.57 1.55 28.61
N ARG A 421 -7.28 2.67 28.61
CA ARG A 421 -7.63 3.44 27.41
C ARG A 421 -7.11 4.86 27.54
N ALA A 422 -6.18 5.23 26.69
CA ALA A 422 -5.55 6.55 26.71
C ALA A 422 -6.44 7.64 26.09
N PRO A 423 -6.14 8.95 26.29
CA PRO A 423 -6.95 10.06 25.78
C PRO A 423 -7.06 10.11 24.25
N ASP A 424 -6.05 9.59 23.53
CA ASP A 424 -6.04 9.38 22.08
C ASP A 424 -6.94 8.21 21.60
N SER A 425 -7.66 7.58 22.53
CA SER A 425 -8.46 6.37 22.34
C SER A 425 -7.68 5.08 22.02
N SER A 426 -6.35 5.09 22.08
CA SER A 426 -5.54 3.86 22.03
C SER A 426 -5.84 2.95 23.22
N VAL A 427 -5.71 1.63 23.02
CA VAL A 427 -5.98 0.62 24.04
C VAL A 427 -4.68 -0.08 24.42
N TRP A 428 -4.35 -0.04 25.70
CA TRP A 428 -3.19 -0.66 26.30
C TRP A 428 -3.68 -1.89 27.06
N LEU A 429 -3.38 -3.09 26.56
CA LEU A 429 -3.83 -4.34 27.16
C LEU A 429 -3.10 -4.59 28.48
N HIS A 430 -3.81 -5.16 29.47
CA HIS A 430 -3.16 -5.69 30.67
C HIS A 430 -2.06 -6.69 30.29
N ASP A 431 -0.99 -6.78 31.09
CA ASP A 431 0.09 -7.72 30.82
C ASP A 431 -0.15 -9.12 31.40
N GLN A 432 0.43 -10.11 30.74
CA GLN A 432 0.26 -11.53 31.03
C GLN A 432 1.62 -12.25 31.02
N PRO A 433 1.78 -13.39 31.73
CA PRO A 433 2.98 -14.21 31.61
C PRO A 433 3.17 -14.69 30.17
N TYR A 434 4.40 -14.66 29.66
CA TYR A 434 4.70 -15.10 28.30
C TYR A 434 4.33 -16.59 28.09
N LEU A 435 3.58 -16.85 27.01
CA LEU A 435 3.22 -18.17 26.49
C LEU A 435 3.54 -18.22 24.99
N PRO A 436 4.08 -19.32 24.45
CA PRO A 436 4.36 -19.44 23.02
C PRO A 436 3.13 -19.29 22.14
N GLY A 437 3.25 -18.49 21.09
CA GLY A 437 2.17 -17.99 20.25
C GLY A 437 1.59 -16.65 20.73
N GLY A 438 2.34 -15.83 21.47
CA GLY A 438 1.81 -14.60 22.06
C GLY A 438 2.85 -13.61 22.61
N ALA A 439 2.36 -12.63 23.37
CA ALA A 439 3.17 -11.59 24.01
C ALA A 439 2.95 -11.56 25.53
N GLY A 440 4.03 -11.38 26.29
CA GLY A 440 3.96 -11.34 27.75
C GLY A 440 5.30 -11.16 28.47
N PHE A 441 5.24 -11.03 29.80
CA PHE A 441 6.38 -10.84 30.68
C PHE A 441 7.03 -12.17 31.11
N VAL A 442 8.31 -12.08 31.49
CA VAL A 442 9.07 -13.15 32.15
C VAL A 442 9.61 -12.59 33.47
N GLY A 443 9.12 -13.14 34.58
CA GLY A 443 9.44 -12.67 35.93
C GLY A 443 8.70 -11.40 36.35
N GLY A 444 8.97 -10.95 37.57
CA GLY A 444 8.40 -9.73 38.15
C GLY A 444 6.97 -9.84 38.67
N VAL A 445 6.57 -8.82 39.43
CA VAL A 445 5.27 -8.63 40.06
C VAL A 445 4.70 -7.26 39.67
N ALA A 446 3.37 -7.12 39.72
CA ALA A 446 2.72 -5.82 39.63
C ALA A 446 2.99 -4.98 40.90
N ASP A 447 3.10 -3.68 40.73
CA ASP A 447 3.29 -2.67 41.76
C ASP A 447 2.59 -1.37 41.31
N SER A 448 2.12 -0.53 42.23
CA SER A 448 1.37 0.68 41.86
C SER A 448 1.36 1.79 42.92
N THR A 449 1.13 3.02 42.46
CA THR A 449 0.89 4.21 43.29
C THR A 449 -0.47 4.83 42.97
N ASN A 450 -0.93 5.74 43.83
CA ASN A 450 -2.07 6.63 43.56
C ASN A 450 -1.62 8.10 43.36
N ASP A 451 -0.32 8.37 43.49
CA ASP A 451 0.25 9.70 43.38
C ASP A 451 0.33 10.15 41.89
N PRO A 452 0.23 11.47 41.61
CA PRO A 452 0.03 11.97 40.25
C PRO A 452 1.33 12.05 39.46
N ILE A 453 1.48 11.19 38.45
CA ILE A 453 2.67 11.16 37.59
C ILE A 453 2.75 12.41 36.70
N ALA A 454 3.91 13.07 36.69
CA ALA A 454 4.20 14.25 35.89
C ALA A 454 4.72 13.93 34.47
N HIS A 455 4.66 14.95 33.59
CA HIS A 455 5.14 14.90 32.20
C HIS A 455 4.46 13.88 31.27
N THR A 456 3.21 13.53 31.56
CA THR A 456 2.39 12.64 30.73
C THR A 456 0.91 13.07 30.76
N GLU A 457 0.22 12.93 29.62
CA GLU A 457 -1.25 13.01 29.57
C GLU A 457 -1.91 11.65 29.88
N MET A 458 -1.12 10.58 29.90
CA MET A 458 -1.55 9.20 30.17
C MET A 458 -1.20 8.78 31.60
N ALA A 459 -1.44 9.63 32.60
CA ALA A 459 -0.91 9.43 33.96
C ALA A 459 -1.22 8.05 34.58
N GLU A 460 -2.43 7.51 34.35
CA GLU A 460 -2.86 6.18 34.82
C GLU A 460 -1.97 5.03 34.30
N LEU A 461 -1.38 5.14 33.10
CA LEU A 461 -0.45 4.15 32.54
C LEU A 461 0.86 4.06 33.34
N TYR A 462 1.28 5.17 33.97
CA TYR A 462 2.53 5.25 34.71
C TYR A 462 2.35 5.06 36.23
N GLN A 463 1.10 5.01 36.71
CA GLN A 463 0.75 4.68 38.09
C GLN A 463 0.87 3.18 38.40
N THR A 464 0.95 2.33 37.37
CA THR A 464 1.21 0.89 37.46
C THR A 464 2.56 0.55 36.83
N VAL A 465 3.33 -0.33 37.48
CA VAL A 465 4.58 -0.87 36.94
C VAL A 465 4.70 -2.37 37.19
N ARG A 466 5.45 -3.08 36.33
CA ARG A 466 5.98 -4.40 36.65
C ARG A 466 7.39 -4.25 37.23
N ARG A 467 7.57 -4.61 38.50
CA ARG A 467 8.87 -4.62 39.20
C ARG A 467 9.46 -6.04 39.20
N GLY A 468 10.78 -6.16 39.01
CA GLY A 468 11.49 -7.44 39.08
C GLY A 468 11.38 -8.34 37.84
N LEU A 469 10.96 -7.77 36.70
CA LEU A 469 11.01 -8.43 35.39
C LEU A 469 12.44 -8.78 34.97
N SER A 470 12.60 -9.87 34.22
CA SER A 470 13.85 -10.23 33.55
C SER A 470 13.76 -10.18 32.03
N ALA A 471 12.56 -10.34 31.46
CA ALA A 471 12.31 -10.07 30.04
C ALA A 471 10.83 -9.73 29.75
N TYR A 472 10.59 -9.12 28.58
CA TYR A 472 9.36 -9.29 27.81
C TYR A 472 9.69 -10.08 26.54
N ARG A 473 8.72 -10.87 26.08
CA ARG A 473 8.78 -11.60 24.81
C ARG A 473 7.48 -11.42 24.05
N LEU A 474 7.61 -11.23 22.74
CA LEU A 474 6.49 -11.09 21.83
C LEU A 474 6.79 -11.95 20.60
N ASP A 475 5.97 -12.96 20.35
CA ASP A 475 6.03 -13.74 19.12
C ASP A 475 5.44 -12.90 17.98
N VAL A 476 6.30 -12.49 17.03
CA VAL A 476 5.98 -11.51 15.98
C VAL A 476 6.58 -11.97 14.64
N PRO A 477 6.00 -11.60 13.49
CA PRO A 477 6.61 -11.90 12.20
C PRO A 477 8.05 -11.36 12.08
N ASN A 478 8.91 -12.06 11.35
CA ASN A 478 10.22 -11.53 10.98
C ASN A 478 10.04 -10.17 10.27
N GLY A 479 10.78 -9.16 10.73
CA GLY A 479 10.51 -7.78 10.34
C GLY A 479 11.24 -6.78 11.23
N ARG A 480 10.79 -5.53 11.19
CA ARG A 480 11.37 -4.42 11.96
C ARG A 480 10.31 -3.79 12.83
N TYR A 481 10.69 -3.41 14.04
CA TYR A 481 9.77 -2.92 15.05
C TYR A 481 10.27 -1.64 15.70
N ARG A 482 9.41 -0.62 15.79
CA ARG A 482 9.58 0.47 16.74
C ARG A 482 9.23 -0.10 18.10
N VAL A 483 10.11 0.08 19.08
CA VAL A 483 9.92 -0.37 20.47
C VAL A 483 10.08 0.84 21.38
N ARG A 484 9.01 1.18 22.11
CA ARG A 484 9.02 2.20 23.17
C ARG A 484 8.89 1.55 24.52
N LEU A 485 9.78 1.95 25.42
CA LEU A 485 9.77 1.56 26.82
C LEU A 485 9.34 2.75 27.66
N HIS A 486 8.22 2.60 28.37
CA HIS A 486 7.65 3.62 29.24
C HIS A 486 8.03 3.29 30.68
N PHE A 487 8.63 4.25 31.37
CA PHE A 487 9.18 4.12 32.71
C PHE A 487 8.62 5.20 33.65
N ALA A 488 8.48 4.83 34.92
CA ALA A 488 8.34 5.76 36.04
C ALA A 488 9.07 5.17 37.25
N GLU A 489 9.61 6.04 38.11
CA GLU A 489 10.12 5.64 39.42
C GLU A 489 9.13 6.08 40.49
N ILE A 490 8.42 5.11 41.08
CA ILE A 490 7.33 5.33 42.05
C ILE A 490 7.70 4.91 43.48
N GLU A 491 8.85 4.26 43.69
CA GLU A 491 9.25 3.66 44.98
C GLU A 491 10.45 4.38 45.63
N PHE A 492 11.38 4.91 44.83
CA PHE A 492 12.63 5.49 45.33
C PHE A 492 12.68 7.03 45.23
N GLU A 493 12.84 7.68 46.39
CA GLU A 493 12.95 9.15 46.55
C GLU A 493 14.38 9.70 46.37
N ALA A 494 15.36 8.92 45.88
CA ALA A 494 16.74 9.38 45.72
C ALA A 494 17.48 8.71 44.54
N PRO A 495 18.48 9.40 43.93
CA PRO A 495 19.20 8.87 42.78
C PRO A 495 20.08 7.68 43.15
N HIS A 496 20.40 6.86 42.16
CA HIS A 496 21.26 5.69 42.28
C HIS A 496 20.70 4.58 43.18
N GLN A 497 19.43 4.62 43.61
CA GLN A 497 18.84 3.53 44.38
C GLN A 497 18.53 2.31 43.50
N ARG A 498 17.68 2.48 42.48
CA ARG A 498 17.41 1.50 41.42
C ARG A 498 18.22 1.82 40.17
N ARG A 499 18.95 0.84 39.62
CA ARG A 499 19.67 0.92 38.34
C ARG A 499 19.71 -0.41 37.60
N PHE A 500 19.52 -0.39 36.28
CA PHE A 500 19.51 -1.62 35.46
C PHE A 500 19.98 -1.40 34.02
N ASP A 501 20.47 -2.47 33.38
CA ASP A 501 20.73 -2.49 31.93
C ASP A 501 19.47 -3.03 31.21
N VAL A 502 19.18 -2.52 30.00
CA VAL A 502 18.13 -3.03 29.11
C VAL A 502 18.75 -3.40 27.76
N ALA A 503 18.45 -4.59 27.25
CA ALA A 503 18.94 -5.07 25.96
C ALA A 503 17.81 -5.68 25.13
N ILE A 504 17.73 -5.30 23.84
CA ILE A 504 16.70 -5.70 22.87
C ILE A 504 17.39 -6.45 21.74
N GLU A 505 16.84 -7.60 21.31
CA GLU A 505 17.47 -8.48 20.31
C GLU A 505 18.93 -8.83 20.64
N ASN A 506 19.21 -9.00 21.94
CA ASN A 506 20.53 -9.22 22.53
C ASN A 506 21.53 -8.06 22.36
N GLN A 507 21.12 -6.91 21.81
CA GLN A 507 21.92 -5.68 21.75
C GLN A 507 21.62 -4.79 22.95
N LEU A 508 22.66 -4.27 23.60
CA LEU A 508 22.53 -3.37 24.75
C LEU A 508 21.96 -2.01 24.28
N PHE A 509 20.79 -1.65 24.78
CA PHE A 509 20.09 -0.41 24.45
C PHE A 509 20.32 0.66 25.52
N LEU A 510 20.00 0.36 26.79
CA LEU A 510 20.20 1.27 27.93
C LEU A 510 21.17 0.63 28.92
N GLN A 511 22.10 1.40 29.48
CA GLN A 511 23.13 0.91 30.40
C GLN A 511 23.12 1.68 31.72
N ASP A 512 23.08 0.96 32.84
CA ASP A 512 23.07 1.48 34.22
C ASP A 512 21.97 2.54 34.46
N LEU A 513 20.83 2.39 33.76
CA LEU A 513 19.68 3.31 33.70
C LEU A 513 19.17 3.66 35.11
N ASP A 514 19.05 4.95 35.38
CA ASP A 514 18.70 5.51 36.70
C ASP A 514 17.57 6.54 36.51
N ILE A 515 16.32 6.05 36.54
CA ILE A 515 15.13 6.84 36.19
C ILE A 515 15.04 8.09 37.08
N TYR A 516 15.26 7.95 38.40
CA TYR A 516 15.28 9.09 39.31
C TYR A 516 16.36 10.11 38.95
N ALA A 517 17.58 9.68 38.61
CA ALA A 517 18.65 10.62 38.24
C ALA A 517 18.41 11.34 36.90
N LEU A 518 17.54 10.81 36.03
CA LEU A 518 17.17 11.42 34.75
C LEU A 518 15.97 12.37 34.89
N VAL A 519 14.88 11.92 35.52
CA VAL A 519 13.58 12.63 35.54
C VAL A 519 13.01 12.88 36.95
N GLY A 520 13.45 12.12 37.96
CA GLY A 520 12.95 12.20 39.33
C GLY A 520 11.97 11.09 39.70
N HIS A 521 11.32 11.25 40.86
CA HIS A 521 10.24 10.39 41.36
C HIS A 521 8.88 10.90 40.85
N ASP A 522 7.91 10.00 40.66
CA ASP A 522 6.58 10.24 40.08
C ASP A 522 6.63 11.03 38.74
N PHE A 523 7.58 10.66 37.87
CA PHE A 523 7.83 11.33 36.59
C PHE A 523 7.90 10.32 35.45
N ALA A 524 7.24 10.61 34.34
CA ALA A 524 7.26 9.78 33.15
C ALA A 524 8.57 9.93 32.35
N LEU A 525 9.13 8.81 31.91
CA LEU A 525 10.24 8.71 30.95
C LEU A 525 9.85 7.73 29.83
N VAL A 526 10.18 8.06 28.59
CA VAL A 526 9.94 7.21 27.41
C VAL A 526 11.23 7.12 26.60
N GLU A 527 11.65 5.89 26.30
CA GLU A 527 12.84 5.59 25.50
C GLU A 527 12.41 4.79 24.25
N GLU A 528 12.77 5.26 23.05
CA GLU A 528 12.42 4.62 21.77
C GLU A 528 13.67 4.03 21.09
N THR A 529 13.54 2.85 20.49
CA THR A 529 14.55 2.28 19.59
C THR A 529 13.91 1.38 18.54
N LEU A 530 14.71 0.89 17.59
CA LEU A 530 14.27 0.03 16.49
C LEU A 530 14.90 -1.37 16.62
N ALA A 531 14.08 -2.42 16.50
CA ALA A 531 14.48 -3.81 16.67
C ALA A 531 14.26 -4.63 15.38
N PRO A 532 15.30 -5.26 14.81
CA PRO A 532 15.16 -6.23 13.73
C PRO A 532 14.95 -7.65 14.30
N VAL A 533 13.82 -8.28 13.99
CA VAL A 533 13.49 -9.65 14.44
C VAL A 533 13.72 -10.64 13.30
N GLU A 534 14.59 -11.63 13.53
CA GLU A 534 14.99 -12.64 12.53
C GLU A 534 14.54 -14.07 12.85
N ASP A 535 14.08 -14.36 14.09
CA ASP A 535 13.73 -15.71 14.56
C ASP A 535 12.24 -15.92 14.87
N GLY A 536 11.43 -14.87 14.71
CA GLY A 536 9.99 -14.85 15.01
C GLY A 536 9.64 -14.37 16.43
N GLN A 537 10.61 -13.85 17.21
CA GLN A 537 10.37 -13.40 18.58
C GLN A 537 11.16 -12.13 18.94
N LEU A 538 10.44 -11.04 19.22
CA LEU A 538 11.05 -9.86 19.84
C LEU A 538 11.36 -10.16 21.32
N ASN A 539 12.65 -10.08 21.67
CA ASN A 539 13.20 -10.31 22.99
C ASN A 539 13.70 -9.00 23.61
N ILE A 540 13.04 -8.55 24.68
CA ILE A 540 13.43 -7.38 25.48
C ILE A 540 13.89 -7.91 26.85
N SER A 541 15.11 -7.62 27.27
CA SER A 541 15.72 -8.20 28.48
C SER A 541 16.22 -7.14 29.46
N PHE A 542 16.07 -7.41 30.75
CA PHE A 542 16.33 -6.47 31.85
C PHE A 542 17.32 -7.09 32.84
N THR A 543 18.44 -6.42 33.10
CA THR A 543 19.50 -6.93 33.97
C THR A 543 19.76 -5.96 35.14
N PRO A 544 19.45 -6.34 36.40
CA PRO A 544 19.65 -5.47 37.54
C PRO A 544 21.14 -5.16 37.77
N ARG A 545 21.46 -3.87 37.92
CA ARG A 545 22.79 -3.36 38.30
C ARG A 545 22.82 -2.98 39.78
N ARG A 546 21.67 -2.52 40.28
CA ARG A 546 21.37 -2.25 41.68
C ARG A 546 19.85 -2.24 41.84
N GLU A 547 19.31 -3.14 42.66
CA GLU A 547 17.86 -3.35 42.84
C GLU A 547 17.10 -3.88 41.60
N GLU A 548 15.85 -4.31 41.83
CA GLU A 548 14.95 -4.88 40.81
C GLU A 548 14.60 -3.86 39.70
N PRO A 549 14.60 -4.24 38.40
CA PRO A 549 14.19 -3.35 37.30
C PRO A 549 12.68 -3.06 37.32
N VAL A 550 12.24 -2.00 36.63
CA VAL A 550 10.81 -1.65 36.44
C VAL A 550 10.49 -1.31 34.98
N LEU A 551 9.23 -1.49 34.59
CA LEU A 551 8.65 -0.98 33.35
C LEU A 551 7.17 -0.65 33.60
N ALA A 552 6.68 0.50 33.12
CA ALA A 552 5.29 0.97 33.24
C ALA A 552 4.44 0.61 32.02
N GLY A 553 5.04 0.68 30.83
CA GLY A 553 4.36 0.33 29.58
C GLY A 553 5.31 -0.07 28.48
N LEU A 554 4.77 -0.80 27.50
CA LEU A 554 5.49 -1.25 26.31
C LEU A 554 4.61 -1.01 25.08
N GLU A 555 5.09 -0.19 24.14
CA GLU A 555 4.53 -0.09 22.79
C GLU A 555 5.52 -0.74 21.81
N VAL A 556 5.01 -1.65 21.00
CA VAL A 556 5.71 -2.30 19.88
C VAL A 556 4.88 -2.08 18.64
N GLN A 557 5.47 -1.54 17.58
CA GLN A 557 4.78 -1.27 16.32
C GLN A 557 5.61 -1.82 15.15
N PRO A 558 5.04 -2.63 14.23
CA PRO A 558 5.75 -3.06 13.04
C PRO A 558 6.04 -1.84 12.17
N ILE A 559 7.31 -1.65 11.84
CA ILE A 559 7.74 -0.70 10.83
C ILE A 559 7.54 -1.41 9.50
N ASN A 560 6.45 -1.05 8.81
CA ASN A 560 6.45 -1.17 7.35
C ASN A 560 7.69 -0.41 6.86
N PRO A 561 8.60 -1.05 6.12
CA PRO A 561 9.76 -0.34 5.61
C PRO A 561 9.27 0.76 4.67
N LEU A 562 9.88 1.95 4.78
CA LEU A 562 9.58 3.08 3.89
C LEU A 562 9.79 2.70 2.42
N PHE A 563 10.72 1.79 2.15
CA PHE A 563 11.03 1.30 0.82
C PHE A 563 10.98 -0.22 0.69
N ILE A 564 10.51 -0.71 -0.47
CA ILE A 564 10.63 -2.11 -0.90
C ILE A 564 11.31 -2.24 -2.26
N ASP A 565 12.19 -3.23 -2.43
CA ASP A 565 12.84 -3.50 -3.71
C ASP A 565 11.87 -4.22 -4.67
N ILE A 566 11.35 -3.47 -5.65
CA ILE A 566 10.44 -4.00 -6.68
C ILE A 566 11.14 -4.25 -8.01
N ALA A 567 12.46 -4.05 -8.14
CA ALA A 567 13.15 -3.97 -9.44
C ALA A 567 12.91 -5.17 -10.37
N ALA A 568 12.82 -6.38 -9.79
CA ALA A 568 12.54 -7.60 -10.54
C ALA A 568 11.08 -7.74 -11.00
N PHE A 569 10.12 -7.25 -10.20
CA PHE A 569 8.69 -7.21 -10.53
C PHE A 569 8.39 -6.11 -11.56
N ALA A 570 8.92 -4.91 -11.30
CA ALA A 570 8.87 -3.73 -12.15
C ALA A 570 9.57 -3.93 -13.52
N LYS A 571 10.43 -4.94 -13.66
CA LYS A 571 11.34 -5.15 -14.82
C LYS A 571 12.39 -4.03 -14.98
N ALA A 572 12.61 -3.24 -13.92
CA ALA A 572 13.59 -2.16 -13.86
C ALA A 572 15.04 -2.64 -13.59
N ALA A 573 15.19 -3.90 -13.18
CA ALA A 573 16.46 -4.55 -12.84
C ALA A 573 17.37 -4.85 -14.06
N ASP A 574 17.90 -3.81 -14.73
CA ASP A 574 18.91 -3.95 -15.79
C ASP A 574 20.17 -4.64 -15.22
N PRO A 575 20.59 -5.82 -15.71
CA PRO A 575 21.86 -6.47 -15.34
C PRO A 575 23.04 -5.82 -16.06
N GLY A 576 23.07 -4.48 -16.09
CA GLY A 576 23.94 -3.66 -16.91
C GLY A 576 25.41 -3.65 -16.47
N ALA A 577 26.24 -3.00 -17.27
CA ALA A 577 27.50 -2.42 -16.81
C ALA A 577 27.22 -0.96 -16.38
N GLY A 578 26.20 -0.78 -15.54
CA GLY A 578 25.59 0.50 -15.21
C GLY A 578 26.52 1.43 -14.43
N VAL A 579 26.47 2.72 -14.75
CA VAL A 579 27.31 3.75 -14.12
C VAL A 579 26.61 5.10 -13.86
N GLY A 580 25.41 5.33 -14.38
CA GLY A 580 24.64 6.58 -14.24
C GLY A 580 23.18 6.38 -14.62
N ALA A 581 22.28 7.27 -14.16
CA ALA A 581 20.86 7.25 -14.50
C ALA A 581 20.28 8.66 -14.62
N ALA A 582 19.21 8.82 -15.41
CA ALA A 582 18.50 10.09 -15.54
C ALA A 582 16.99 9.86 -15.70
N LEU A 583 16.18 10.56 -14.91
CA LEU A 583 14.71 10.50 -15.00
C LEU A 583 14.16 11.56 -15.98
N GLY A 584 13.13 11.21 -16.73
CA GLY A 584 12.44 12.16 -17.60
C GLY A 584 11.29 11.56 -18.40
N ASP A 585 10.18 12.30 -18.47
CA ASP A 585 9.00 12.06 -19.32
C ASP A 585 9.39 12.31 -20.80
N TYR A 586 9.91 11.29 -21.50
CA TYR A 586 10.53 11.49 -22.82
C TYR A 586 9.54 11.42 -23.99
N ASP A 587 8.35 10.85 -23.80
CA ASP A 587 7.33 10.75 -24.85
C ASP A 587 6.09 11.64 -24.64
N GLY A 588 5.94 12.23 -23.45
CA GLY A 588 4.87 13.16 -23.11
C GLY A 588 3.57 12.49 -22.63
N ASP A 589 3.61 11.24 -22.17
CA ASP A 589 2.46 10.60 -21.52
C ASP A 589 2.23 11.08 -20.07
N GLY A 590 3.26 11.65 -19.46
CA GLY A 590 3.26 12.23 -18.11
C GLY A 590 4.04 11.42 -17.07
N SER A 591 4.42 10.19 -17.38
CA SER A 591 5.19 9.31 -16.50
C SER A 591 6.69 9.59 -16.56
N LEU A 592 7.40 9.48 -15.42
CA LEU A 592 8.86 9.53 -15.43
C LEU A 592 9.45 8.21 -15.94
N ASP A 593 10.23 8.28 -17.03
CA ASP A 593 10.99 7.16 -17.59
C ASP A 593 12.45 7.16 -17.09
N ILE A 594 13.16 6.04 -17.23
CA ILE A 594 14.55 5.89 -16.75
C ILE A 594 15.51 5.62 -17.92
N PHE A 595 16.48 6.52 -18.13
CA PHE A 595 17.68 6.22 -18.92
C PHE A 595 18.81 5.70 -18.02
N VAL A 596 19.47 4.60 -18.41
CA VAL A 596 20.53 3.93 -17.65
C VAL A 596 21.82 3.87 -18.45
N ALA A 597 22.78 4.73 -18.10
CA ALA A 597 24.08 4.83 -18.76
C ALA A 597 24.94 3.57 -18.48
N ASN A 598 25.38 2.90 -19.55
CA ASN A 598 26.18 1.69 -19.49
C ASN A 598 27.59 1.90 -20.07
N ALA A 599 28.63 1.66 -19.27
CA ALA A 599 30.03 1.93 -19.65
C ALA A 599 30.65 0.91 -20.62
N GLN A 600 30.12 -0.32 -20.67
CA GLN A 600 30.67 -1.43 -21.49
C GLN A 600 29.60 -2.17 -22.32
N LYS A 601 28.37 -1.66 -22.34
CA LYS A 601 27.23 -2.19 -23.09
C LYS A 601 26.50 -1.02 -23.76
N THR A 602 25.51 -1.30 -24.60
CA THR A 602 24.51 -0.28 -24.97
C THR A 602 23.74 0.16 -23.71
N SER A 603 23.50 1.46 -23.56
CA SER A 603 22.68 2.03 -22.49
C SER A 603 21.21 1.71 -22.68
N THR A 604 20.47 1.64 -21.59
CA THR A 604 19.07 1.19 -21.58
C THR A 604 18.13 2.38 -21.43
N LEU A 605 17.05 2.42 -22.21
CA LEU A 605 15.88 3.26 -21.93
C LEU A 605 14.73 2.36 -21.47
N LEU A 606 14.26 2.61 -20.25
CA LEU A 606 13.14 1.93 -19.60
C LEU A 606 11.95 2.90 -19.61
N GLN A 607 10.99 2.66 -20.49
CA GLN A 607 9.74 3.41 -20.52
C GLN A 607 8.82 2.90 -19.40
N ASN A 608 8.24 3.81 -18.63
CA ASN A 608 7.29 3.53 -17.55
C ASN A 608 5.87 3.26 -18.13
N ASN A 609 4.92 2.91 -17.27
CA ASN A 609 3.49 2.83 -17.59
C ASN A 609 2.61 3.63 -16.61
N GLY A 610 3.21 4.51 -15.81
CA GLY A 610 2.55 5.26 -14.75
C GLY A 610 2.14 4.41 -13.54
N LEU A 611 2.86 3.31 -13.30
CA LEU A 611 2.68 2.38 -12.16
C LEU A 611 4.03 1.77 -11.71
N ALA A 612 5.14 2.50 -11.89
CA ALA A 612 6.52 2.02 -11.70
C ALA A 612 6.83 0.64 -12.33
N THR A 613 6.23 0.30 -13.50
CA THR A 613 6.60 -0.92 -14.25
C THR A 613 7.02 -0.60 -15.68
N PHE A 614 8.07 -1.28 -16.13
CA PHE A 614 8.90 -0.79 -17.22
C PHE A 614 8.96 -1.71 -18.45
N ILE A 615 9.13 -1.08 -19.61
CA ILE A 615 9.38 -1.72 -20.91
C ILE A 615 10.67 -1.15 -21.50
N ASN A 616 11.61 -2.01 -21.88
CA ASN A 616 12.86 -1.60 -22.51
C ASN A 616 12.61 -1.12 -23.96
N GLN A 617 12.61 0.19 -24.18
CA GLN A 617 12.33 0.81 -25.48
C GLN A 617 13.59 1.17 -26.29
N THR A 618 14.80 0.88 -25.78
CA THR A 618 16.10 1.24 -26.39
C THR A 618 16.17 1.00 -27.90
N GLN A 619 15.62 -0.12 -28.39
CA GLN A 619 15.63 -0.45 -29.82
C GLN A 619 14.56 0.31 -30.64
N ALA A 620 13.38 0.59 -30.07
CA ALA A 620 12.31 1.33 -30.75
C ALA A 620 12.64 2.83 -30.83
N ALA A 621 13.15 3.37 -29.72
CA ALA A 621 13.58 4.76 -29.57
C ALA A 621 14.76 5.12 -30.49
N GLY A 622 15.62 4.15 -30.85
CA GLY A 622 16.77 4.36 -31.74
C GLY A 622 18.11 4.60 -31.02
N LEU A 623 18.19 4.27 -29.73
CA LEU A 623 19.32 4.56 -28.87
C LEU A 623 20.43 3.49 -28.92
N GLN A 624 20.48 2.64 -29.96
CA GLN A 624 21.42 1.50 -29.98
C GLN A 624 22.89 1.92 -30.05
N ALA A 625 23.18 3.16 -30.44
CA ALA A 625 24.52 3.74 -30.46
C ALA A 625 24.97 4.34 -29.12
N ALA A 626 24.11 4.35 -28.09
CA ALA A 626 24.41 4.81 -26.72
C ALA A 626 25.29 3.82 -25.93
N GLU A 627 26.29 3.22 -26.59
CA GLU A 627 27.33 2.38 -26.00
C GLU A 627 28.52 3.22 -25.48
N SER A 628 29.23 2.71 -24.47
CA SER A 628 30.36 3.39 -23.82
C SER A 628 29.96 4.70 -23.11
N ALA A 629 28.79 4.72 -22.49
CA ALA A 629 28.24 5.89 -21.79
C ALA A 629 28.74 5.98 -20.33
N GLU A 630 29.01 7.21 -19.89
CA GLU A 630 29.38 7.54 -18.51
C GLU A 630 28.21 8.17 -17.75
N ALA A 631 27.40 9.00 -18.43
CA ALA A 631 26.20 9.67 -17.93
C ALA A 631 25.22 9.96 -19.09
N GLY A 632 23.98 10.29 -18.77
CA GLY A 632 23.05 10.95 -19.70
C GLY A 632 22.32 12.08 -18.98
N VAL A 633 21.93 13.15 -19.68
CA VAL A 633 21.10 14.23 -19.14
C VAL A 633 20.02 14.68 -20.12
N TRP A 634 18.80 14.76 -19.63
CA TRP A 634 17.61 15.23 -20.33
C TRP A 634 17.52 16.76 -20.31
N GLY A 635 17.11 17.35 -21.43
CA GLY A 635 16.83 18.78 -21.57
C GLY A 635 16.15 19.07 -22.91
N ASP A 636 15.29 20.08 -22.96
CA ASP A 636 14.62 20.55 -24.19
C ASP A 636 15.50 21.65 -24.83
N TYR A 637 16.40 21.27 -25.76
CA TYR A 637 17.48 22.19 -26.18
C TYR A 637 17.08 23.13 -27.32
N ASP A 638 16.00 22.83 -28.05
CA ASP A 638 15.44 23.70 -29.10
C ASP A 638 14.09 24.36 -28.71
N ASN A 639 13.66 24.18 -27.46
CA ASN A 639 12.46 24.75 -26.82
C ASN A 639 11.13 24.32 -27.49
N ASP A 640 11.08 23.11 -28.08
CA ASP A 640 9.92 22.64 -28.85
C ASP A 640 8.88 21.84 -28.03
N GLY A 641 9.15 21.60 -26.74
CA GLY A 641 8.24 21.00 -25.77
C GLY A 641 8.47 19.51 -25.53
N ARG A 642 9.68 19.00 -25.75
CA ARG A 642 10.05 17.59 -25.56
C ARG A 642 11.47 17.46 -25.02
N LEU A 643 11.72 16.46 -24.18
CA LEU A 643 13.05 16.19 -23.65
C LEU A 643 13.92 15.49 -24.71
N ASP A 644 15.03 16.13 -25.07
CA ASP A 644 16.16 15.54 -25.78
C ASP A 644 17.16 14.95 -24.77
N LEU A 645 18.07 14.07 -25.23
CA LEU A 645 19.04 13.40 -24.37
C LEU A 645 20.49 13.62 -24.83
N TYR A 646 21.31 14.28 -24.02
CA TYR A 646 22.77 14.26 -24.22
C TYR A 646 23.38 13.05 -23.53
N VAL A 647 24.11 12.21 -24.27
CA VAL A 647 24.82 11.03 -23.71
C VAL A 647 26.33 11.30 -23.70
N VAL A 648 26.86 11.37 -22.48
CA VAL A 648 28.28 11.58 -22.20
C VAL A 648 29.02 10.26 -22.37
N ARG A 649 30.13 10.26 -23.11
CA ARG A 649 30.94 9.07 -23.39
C ARG A 649 32.42 9.31 -23.11
N SER A 650 33.13 8.27 -22.66
CA SER A 650 34.55 8.33 -22.28
C SER A 650 35.50 7.89 -23.39
N GLU A 651 35.10 6.90 -24.21
CA GLU A 651 35.94 6.31 -25.27
C GLU A 651 35.50 6.69 -26.69
N LYS A 652 34.40 7.44 -26.81
CA LYS A 652 33.73 7.83 -28.07
C LYS A 652 33.20 9.26 -27.94
N PRO A 653 32.97 10.01 -29.03
CA PRO A 653 32.44 11.37 -28.92
C PRO A 653 31.04 11.41 -28.29
N GLY A 654 30.68 12.50 -27.61
CA GLY A 654 29.32 12.69 -27.08
C GLY A 654 28.22 12.59 -28.15
N LEU A 655 27.01 12.19 -27.75
CA LEU A 655 25.80 12.12 -28.59
C LEU A 655 24.76 13.13 -28.10
N LEU A 656 24.00 13.72 -29.03
CA LEU A 656 22.82 14.54 -28.72
C LEU A 656 21.65 13.91 -29.44
N TYR A 657 20.84 13.15 -28.71
CA TYR A 657 19.65 12.51 -29.23
C TYR A 657 18.49 13.50 -29.24
N HIS A 658 18.29 14.15 -30.38
CA HIS A 658 17.13 15.01 -30.61
C HIS A 658 15.85 14.18 -30.72
N ASN A 659 14.84 14.54 -29.96
CA ASN A 659 13.55 13.88 -29.85
C ASN A 659 12.66 14.28 -31.03
N LEU A 660 12.48 13.39 -32.01
CA LEU A 660 11.65 13.62 -33.20
C LEU A 660 10.12 13.60 -32.91
N GLY A 661 9.76 13.69 -31.62
CA GLY A 661 8.52 13.24 -31.05
C GLY A 661 8.45 11.71 -31.07
N THR A 662 7.25 11.18 -30.81
CA THR A 662 6.93 9.76 -31.06
C THR A 662 7.66 8.76 -30.14
N GLY A 663 8.39 9.25 -29.14
CA GLY A 663 9.34 8.47 -28.37
C GLY A 663 10.53 7.96 -29.19
N ARG A 664 10.97 8.72 -30.23
CA ARG A 664 12.06 8.31 -31.12
C ARG A 664 13.06 9.42 -31.38
N PHE A 665 14.34 9.06 -31.38
CA PHE A 665 15.45 10.00 -31.43
C PHE A 665 16.28 9.87 -32.71
N ALA A 666 17.03 10.93 -33.01
CA ALA A 666 18.16 10.91 -33.94
C ALA A 666 19.37 11.62 -33.33
N ASP A 667 20.58 11.08 -33.56
CA ASP A 667 21.80 11.78 -33.17
C ASP A 667 22.04 13.02 -34.04
N GLY A 668 22.06 14.18 -33.40
CA GLY A 668 22.31 15.49 -33.98
C GLY A 668 23.65 16.11 -33.56
N ALA A 669 24.48 15.46 -32.75
CA ALA A 669 25.63 16.09 -32.09
C ALA A 669 26.57 16.85 -33.03
N ALA A 670 26.86 16.26 -34.21
CA ALA A 670 27.75 16.86 -35.21
C ALA A 670 27.10 18.02 -36.00
N THR A 671 25.77 18.05 -36.07
CA THR A 671 25.00 19.14 -36.69
C THR A 671 24.86 20.32 -35.73
N ALA A 672 24.58 20.02 -34.46
CA ALA A 672 24.44 21.01 -33.39
C ALA A 672 25.78 21.56 -32.88
N GLY A 673 26.91 20.90 -33.16
CA GLY A 673 28.25 21.33 -32.74
C GLY A 673 28.72 20.77 -31.39
N VAL A 674 27.86 20.07 -30.65
CA VAL A 674 28.13 19.50 -29.31
C VAL A 674 28.88 18.15 -29.33
N THR A 675 29.56 17.82 -30.44
CA THR A 675 30.43 16.63 -30.54
C THR A 675 31.65 16.77 -29.63
N ASN A 676 31.52 16.32 -28.39
CA ASN A 676 32.64 16.29 -27.46
C ASN A 676 33.54 15.07 -27.75
N GLU A 677 34.61 15.26 -28.52
CA GLU A 677 35.63 14.22 -28.81
C GLU A 677 36.56 13.87 -27.62
N ARG A 678 36.32 14.43 -26.43
CA ARG A 678 37.12 14.19 -25.22
C ARG A 678 36.51 13.07 -24.37
N ALA A 679 37.29 12.55 -23.42
CA ALA A 679 36.78 11.59 -22.44
C ALA A 679 35.89 12.30 -21.40
N GLY A 680 34.59 12.37 -21.70
CA GLY A 680 33.59 12.96 -20.81
C GLY A 680 33.32 12.11 -19.57
N ARG A 681 32.80 12.75 -18.51
CA ARG A 681 32.47 12.13 -17.21
C ARG A 681 31.04 12.40 -16.77
N SER A 682 30.59 13.65 -16.86
CA SER A 682 29.21 14.08 -16.64
C SER A 682 28.90 15.30 -17.51
N ALA A 683 27.64 15.72 -17.53
CA ALA A 683 27.20 16.97 -18.14
C ALA A 683 26.09 17.58 -17.28
N VAL A 684 25.75 18.85 -17.54
CA VAL A 684 24.63 19.57 -16.92
C VAL A 684 24.08 20.58 -17.93
N TRP A 685 22.76 20.71 -17.99
CA TRP A 685 22.06 21.77 -18.72
C TRP A 685 21.80 22.98 -17.81
N SER A 686 21.99 24.20 -18.32
CA SER A 686 21.57 25.43 -17.63
C SER A 686 21.42 26.59 -18.63
N ASP A 687 20.90 27.73 -18.20
CA ASP A 687 20.58 28.91 -19.03
C ASP A 687 21.52 30.06 -18.58
N PHE A 688 22.80 29.97 -18.93
CA PHE A 688 23.87 30.67 -18.20
C PHE A 688 23.95 32.19 -18.48
N ASP A 689 23.40 32.69 -19.58
CA ASP A 689 23.19 34.14 -19.78
C ASP A 689 21.71 34.57 -19.75
N ARG A 690 20.80 33.62 -19.48
CA ARG A 690 19.35 33.86 -19.37
C ARG A 690 18.74 34.32 -20.70
N ASP A 691 19.30 33.93 -21.85
CA ASP A 691 18.70 34.20 -23.17
C ASP A 691 17.47 33.31 -23.48
N GLY A 692 17.23 32.29 -22.65
CA GLY A 692 16.04 31.43 -22.69
C GLY A 692 16.29 30.09 -23.38
N HIS A 693 17.53 29.76 -23.74
CA HIS A 693 17.92 28.50 -24.34
C HIS A 693 18.88 27.73 -23.41
N LEU A 694 18.79 26.39 -23.41
CA LEU A 694 19.68 25.56 -22.60
C LEU A 694 21.07 25.45 -23.22
N ASP A 695 22.08 25.91 -22.48
CA ASP A 695 23.50 25.66 -22.66
C ASP A 695 23.92 24.32 -22.04
N LEU A 696 25.03 23.76 -22.54
CA LEU A 696 25.53 22.46 -22.10
C LEU A 696 26.97 22.54 -21.60
N PHE A 697 27.18 22.33 -20.30
CA PHE A 697 28.52 22.07 -19.75
C PHE A 697 28.82 20.56 -19.78
N VAL A 698 30.03 20.18 -20.21
CA VAL A 698 30.48 18.78 -20.24
C VAL A 698 31.82 18.65 -19.51
N ALA A 699 31.77 17.98 -18.36
CA ALA A 699 32.92 17.68 -17.52
C ALA A 699 33.80 16.60 -18.17
N ASN A 700 35.09 16.85 -18.32
CA ASN A 700 36.04 15.96 -19.01
C ASN A 700 37.21 15.53 -18.11
N ALA A 701 37.83 14.39 -18.45
CA ALA A 701 39.18 14.06 -17.99
C ALA A 701 40.21 14.94 -18.72
N GLY A 702 40.47 16.13 -18.17
CA GLY A 702 41.17 17.26 -18.79
C GLY A 702 40.17 18.34 -19.24
N VAL A 703 40.62 19.35 -20.00
CA VAL A 703 39.81 20.54 -20.38
C VAL A 703 38.33 20.23 -20.68
N SER A 704 37.47 20.71 -19.79
CA SER A 704 36.00 20.65 -19.91
C SER A 704 35.48 21.59 -21.01
N ARG A 705 34.20 21.45 -21.39
CA ARG A 705 33.56 22.27 -22.43
C ARG A 705 32.32 22.98 -21.90
N LEU A 706 32.06 24.16 -22.42
CA LEU A 706 30.84 24.94 -22.20
C LEU A 706 30.31 25.34 -23.57
N TYR A 707 29.28 24.65 -24.00
CA TYR A 707 28.62 24.86 -25.27
C TYR A 707 27.49 25.87 -25.07
N ARG A 708 27.68 27.11 -25.57
CA ARG A 708 26.62 28.13 -25.58
C ARG A 708 25.62 27.84 -26.69
N ASN A 709 24.33 27.81 -26.38
CA ASN A 709 23.27 27.68 -27.38
C ASN A 709 23.12 29.02 -28.14
N ILE A 710 22.97 28.99 -29.46
CA ILE A 710 22.77 30.22 -30.27
C ILE A 710 21.34 30.36 -30.81
N GLY A 711 20.37 29.81 -30.07
CA GLY A 711 18.93 29.99 -30.29
C GLY A 711 18.39 29.41 -31.59
N ASN A 712 19.12 28.47 -32.22
CA ASN A 712 18.77 27.86 -33.50
C ASN A 712 19.01 26.34 -33.55
N GLY A 713 19.22 25.70 -32.39
CA GLY A 713 19.58 24.29 -32.28
C GLY A 713 21.05 23.98 -32.60
N SER A 714 21.91 25.01 -32.63
CA SER A 714 23.36 24.89 -32.78
C SER A 714 24.07 25.58 -31.59
N PHE A 715 25.33 25.20 -31.36
CA PHE A 715 26.11 25.62 -30.21
C PHE A 715 27.53 26.05 -30.56
N GLU A 716 28.13 26.91 -29.74
CA GLU A 716 29.54 27.31 -29.81
C GLU A 716 30.29 26.92 -28.52
N ASP A 717 31.46 26.27 -28.63
CA ASP A 717 32.30 25.91 -27.47
C ASP A 717 33.10 27.13 -26.99
N LEU A 718 32.63 27.75 -25.91
CA LEU A 718 33.16 29.00 -25.35
C LEU A 718 33.97 28.79 -24.06
N ALA A 719 34.20 27.57 -23.59
CA ALA A 719 34.86 27.32 -22.30
C ALA A 719 36.16 28.13 -22.05
N PRO A 720 37.09 28.28 -23.02
CA PRO A 720 38.30 29.09 -22.82
C PRO A 720 38.05 30.60 -22.80
N ALA A 721 36.95 31.08 -23.39
CA ALA A 721 36.55 32.49 -23.41
C ALA A 721 35.73 32.87 -22.17
N ALA A 722 34.88 31.96 -21.71
CA ALA A 722 34.09 32.07 -20.48
C ALA A 722 34.93 31.94 -19.20
N GLY A 723 36.15 31.39 -19.28
CA GLY A 723 37.06 31.21 -18.14
C GLY A 723 36.99 29.84 -17.45
N VAL A 724 36.12 28.94 -17.92
CA VAL A 724 35.90 27.60 -17.34
C VAL A 724 36.72 26.48 -18.01
N GLY A 725 37.50 26.81 -19.04
CA GLY A 725 38.32 25.88 -19.84
C GLY A 725 39.64 25.42 -19.19
N ASP A 726 39.65 25.21 -17.87
CA ASP A 726 40.85 24.77 -17.13
C ASP A 726 41.28 23.34 -17.54
N PRO A 727 42.59 23.05 -17.70
CA PRO A 727 43.10 21.71 -18.02
C PRO A 727 42.93 20.62 -16.95
N LEU A 728 42.42 20.92 -15.76
CA LEU A 728 42.17 19.96 -14.67
C LEU A 728 41.13 18.88 -15.04
N SER A 729 41.20 17.74 -14.34
CA SER A 729 40.30 16.60 -14.55
C SER A 729 39.00 16.77 -13.77
N SER A 730 37.93 17.14 -14.47
CA SER A 730 36.57 17.26 -13.93
C SER A 730 35.86 15.90 -13.89
N THR A 731 34.99 15.70 -12.90
CA THR A 731 34.22 14.45 -12.71
C THR A 731 32.71 14.65 -12.71
N GLY A 732 32.22 15.76 -12.17
CA GLY A 732 30.81 16.15 -12.12
C GLY A 732 30.65 17.67 -12.25
N ALA A 733 29.41 18.13 -12.42
CA ALA A 733 29.07 19.55 -12.49
C ALA A 733 27.62 19.80 -12.07
N LEU A 734 27.34 20.98 -11.52
CA LEU A 734 25.99 21.49 -11.23
C LEU A 734 25.86 22.92 -11.76
N GLY A 735 24.67 23.30 -12.21
CA GLY A 735 24.31 24.70 -12.50
C GLY A 735 23.16 25.14 -11.60
N GLY A 736 23.26 26.32 -10.99
CA GLY A 736 22.25 26.86 -10.06
C GLY A 736 22.67 28.23 -9.51
N ASP A 737 21.74 29.02 -9.01
CA ASP A 737 22.02 30.37 -8.46
C ASP A 737 22.59 30.29 -7.04
N PHE A 738 23.90 30.06 -6.91
CA PHE A 738 24.57 29.88 -5.62
C PHE A 738 24.86 31.20 -4.89
N ASN A 739 24.77 32.35 -5.57
CA ASN A 739 25.10 33.67 -5.00
C ASN A 739 23.92 34.64 -4.86
N HIS A 740 22.74 34.29 -5.39
CA HIS A 740 21.50 35.06 -5.35
C HIS A 740 21.51 36.40 -6.12
N ASP A 741 22.33 36.53 -7.17
CA ASP A 741 22.18 37.56 -8.20
C ASP A 741 21.17 37.17 -9.32
N GLY A 742 20.75 35.91 -9.35
CA GLY A 742 19.78 35.36 -10.27
C GLY A 742 20.35 34.72 -11.54
N PHE A 743 21.66 34.79 -11.80
CA PHE A 743 22.31 34.10 -12.91
C PHE A 743 22.84 32.75 -12.44
N PRO A 744 22.63 31.64 -13.18
CA PRO A 744 23.19 30.35 -12.79
C PRO A 744 24.71 30.40 -12.72
N ASP A 745 25.25 30.04 -11.56
CA ASP A 745 26.66 29.74 -11.32
C ASP A 745 26.95 28.29 -11.76
N LEU A 746 28.24 27.94 -11.91
CA LEU A 746 28.68 26.61 -12.29
C LEU A 746 29.61 26.00 -11.22
N LEU A 747 29.17 24.93 -10.56
CA LEU A 747 30.05 24.08 -9.75
C LEU A 747 30.68 22.99 -10.63
N VAL A 748 31.98 22.74 -10.46
CA VAL A 748 32.70 21.63 -11.11
C VAL A 748 33.50 20.85 -10.07
N THR A 749 33.18 19.58 -9.89
CA THR A 749 33.95 18.66 -9.03
C THR A 749 35.14 18.08 -9.78
N GLN A 750 36.23 17.81 -9.06
CA GLN A 750 37.50 17.40 -9.64
C GLN A 750 38.10 16.17 -8.97
N LEU A 751 38.74 15.32 -9.78
CA LEU A 751 39.51 14.18 -9.30
C LEU A 751 40.77 13.98 -10.14
N ASP A 752 41.92 14.20 -9.52
CA ASP A 752 43.25 14.01 -10.11
C ASP A 752 44.03 12.89 -9.38
N HIS A 753 45.13 12.41 -9.99
CA HIS A 753 45.94 11.31 -9.45
C HIS A 753 46.73 11.65 -8.18
N THR A 754 46.83 12.92 -7.80
CA THR A 754 47.47 13.38 -6.55
C THR A 754 46.48 13.67 -5.43
N PHE A 755 45.17 13.68 -5.71
CA PHE A 755 44.11 14.02 -4.77
C PHE A 755 44.36 15.38 -4.08
N SER A 756 44.77 16.39 -4.87
CA SER A 756 45.07 17.73 -4.37
C SER A 756 44.46 18.87 -5.19
N SER A 757 43.73 18.55 -6.25
CA SER A 757 42.97 19.55 -7.02
C SER A 757 41.69 19.94 -6.26
N PRO A 758 41.42 21.22 -6.01
CA PRO A 758 40.17 21.65 -5.38
C PRO A 758 39.01 21.51 -6.36
N ASN A 759 37.78 21.39 -5.85
CA ASN A 759 36.61 21.65 -6.70
C ASN A 759 36.48 23.15 -6.92
N MET A 760 35.82 23.54 -8.01
CA MET A 760 35.75 24.93 -8.44
C MET A 760 34.30 25.38 -8.51
N LEU A 761 33.99 26.45 -7.81
CA LEU A 761 32.76 27.23 -7.99
C LEU A 761 33.09 28.39 -8.93
N TYR A 762 32.46 28.42 -10.09
CA TYR A 762 32.59 29.47 -11.08
C TYR A 762 31.37 30.38 -10.94
N LEU A 763 31.59 31.55 -10.32
CA LEU A 763 30.54 32.56 -10.15
C LEU A 763 30.32 33.32 -11.46
N ASN A 764 29.07 33.51 -11.87
CA ASN A 764 28.71 34.13 -13.13
C ASN A 764 28.92 35.65 -13.10
N ASN A 765 29.57 36.22 -14.10
CA ASN A 765 29.80 37.67 -14.20
C ASN A 765 28.64 38.41 -14.91
N GLN A 766 27.52 37.73 -15.17
CA GLN A 766 26.33 38.23 -15.89
C GLN A 766 26.58 38.58 -17.38
N ASP A 767 27.69 38.08 -17.96
CA ASP A 767 28.10 38.31 -19.35
C ASP A 767 28.60 37.04 -20.06
N PHE A 768 28.21 35.86 -19.56
CA PHE A 768 28.70 34.53 -19.97
C PHE A 768 30.20 34.29 -19.70
N THR A 769 30.86 35.13 -18.91
CA THR A 769 32.16 34.83 -18.30
C THR A 769 32.00 34.53 -16.81
N PHE A 770 32.97 33.83 -16.22
CA PHE A 770 32.91 33.38 -14.84
C PHE A 770 34.16 33.75 -14.04
N THR A 771 33.97 34.07 -12.75
CA THR A 771 35.02 34.27 -11.75
C THR A 771 35.19 33.00 -10.92
N ALA A 772 36.36 32.38 -11.01
CA ALA A 772 36.65 31.10 -10.36
C ALA A 772 37.03 31.23 -8.88
N ALA A 773 36.36 30.45 -8.01
CA ALA A 773 36.65 30.27 -6.60
C ALA A 773 36.84 28.79 -6.25
N THR A 774 37.62 28.49 -5.21
CA THR A 774 37.91 27.12 -4.77
C THR A 774 36.93 26.65 -3.70
N LEU A 775 36.22 25.55 -3.93
CA LEU A 775 35.23 24.97 -3.00
C LEU A 775 35.69 23.60 -2.48
N GLY A 776 36.44 23.61 -1.37
CA GLY A 776 36.89 22.40 -0.67
C GLY A 776 38.00 21.60 -1.37
N GLN A 777 38.23 20.39 -0.86
CA GLN A 777 39.16 19.40 -1.44
C GLN A 777 38.43 18.47 -2.42
N ASN A 778 39.18 17.77 -3.29
CA ASN A 778 38.68 16.94 -4.39
C ASN A 778 37.43 16.09 -4.05
N GLY A 779 36.44 16.11 -4.94
CA GLY A 779 35.19 15.33 -4.84
C GLY A 779 34.82 14.63 -6.14
N LEU A 780 34.03 13.55 -6.07
CA LEU A 780 33.49 12.89 -7.25
C LEU A 780 32.43 13.73 -7.94
N GLY A 781 31.43 14.10 -7.16
CA GLY A 781 30.17 14.69 -7.59
C GLY A 781 29.51 15.35 -6.38
N ALA A 782 28.43 16.06 -6.65
CA ALA A 782 27.70 16.83 -5.66
C ALA A 782 26.23 16.88 -6.07
N THR A 783 25.33 17.06 -5.11
CA THR A 783 23.92 17.38 -5.38
C THR A 783 23.52 18.59 -4.54
N ALA A 784 22.62 19.42 -5.05
CA ALA A 784 22.25 20.69 -4.44
C ALA A 784 20.76 20.74 -4.10
N GLY A 785 20.43 21.47 -3.04
CA GLY A 785 19.07 21.58 -2.53
C GLY A 785 19.05 22.34 -1.21
N ASP A 786 17.96 23.07 -0.96
CA ASP A 786 17.69 23.80 0.28
C ASP A 786 17.28 22.80 1.38
N TYR A 787 18.23 22.36 2.21
CA TYR A 787 17.98 21.27 3.19
C TYR A 787 17.52 21.78 4.57
N ASP A 788 17.81 23.04 4.91
CA ASP A 788 17.32 23.69 6.14
C ASP A 788 16.23 24.76 5.90
N ASN A 789 15.70 24.81 4.68
CA ASN A 789 14.52 25.58 4.23
C ASN A 789 14.66 27.12 4.41
N ASP A 790 15.90 27.63 4.40
CA ASP A 790 16.17 29.08 4.51
C ASP A 790 16.00 29.82 3.17
N GLY A 791 16.23 29.12 2.06
CA GLY A 791 16.03 29.57 0.68
C GLY A 791 17.29 29.73 -0.15
N ASP A 792 18.48 29.54 0.41
CA ASP A 792 19.71 29.41 -0.36
C ASP A 792 19.88 27.98 -0.94
N LEU A 793 20.75 27.80 -1.96
CA LEU A 793 21.10 26.45 -2.44
C LEU A 793 22.33 25.93 -1.71
N ASP A 794 22.15 24.88 -0.90
CA ASP A 794 23.23 24.13 -0.26
C ASP A 794 23.80 23.05 -1.17
N ILE A 795 24.98 22.53 -0.81
CA ILE A 795 25.68 21.50 -1.60
C ILE A 795 26.09 20.33 -0.70
N PHE A 796 25.55 19.13 -0.96
CA PHE A 796 26.13 17.89 -0.43
C PHE A 796 27.16 17.32 -1.40
N MET A 797 28.37 17.05 -0.92
CA MET A 797 29.51 16.65 -1.74
C MET A 797 30.00 15.24 -1.40
N ILE A 798 30.15 14.40 -2.43
CA ILE A 798 30.56 13.01 -2.31
C ILE A 798 32.07 12.88 -2.54
N SER A 799 32.79 12.36 -1.53
CA SER A 799 34.22 12.07 -1.63
C SER A 799 34.52 10.57 -1.78
N MET A 800 35.68 10.28 -2.38
CA MET A 800 36.23 8.93 -2.52
C MET A 800 37.25 8.64 -1.42
N LEU A 801 37.48 7.34 -1.14
CA LEU A 801 38.54 6.89 -0.24
C LEU A 801 39.92 7.19 -0.88
N ASN A 802 40.64 8.17 -0.32
CA ASN A 802 41.98 8.56 -0.76
C ASN A 802 43.03 7.61 -0.13
N PRO A 803 44.05 7.14 -0.86
CA PRO A 803 45.14 6.34 -0.28
C PRO A 803 45.97 7.06 0.82
N LEU A 804 45.73 8.35 1.07
CA LEU A 804 46.33 9.13 2.16
C LEU A 804 45.43 9.23 3.42
N GLY A 805 44.14 8.86 3.34
CA GLY A 805 43.16 8.98 4.42
C GLY A 805 41.72 8.87 3.90
N ALA A 806 40.74 8.61 4.78
CA ALA A 806 39.34 8.64 4.37
C ALA A 806 38.97 10.02 3.79
N GLY A 807 38.33 10.03 2.62
CA GLY A 807 37.73 11.24 2.07
C GLY A 807 36.35 11.41 2.68
N GLU A 808 36.18 12.48 3.46
CA GLU A 808 34.95 12.73 4.21
C GLU A 808 33.86 13.34 3.31
N HIS A 809 32.60 13.01 3.61
CA HIS A 809 31.46 13.75 3.06
C HIS A 809 31.42 15.18 3.62
N LEU A 810 31.04 16.14 2.77
CA LEU A 810 30.82 17.53 3.16
C LEU A 810 29.35 17.89 2.94
N LEU A 811 28.74 18.57 3.91
CA LEU A 811 27.51 19.33 3.72
C LEU A 811 27.92 20.79 3.81
N LEU A 812 27.96 21.45 2.66
CA LEU A 812 28.32 22.84 2.50
C LEU A 812 27.03 23.65 2.51
N ARG A 813 26.65 24.17 3.68
CA ARG A 813 25.53 25.12 3.77
C ARG A 813 25.96 26.45 3.16
N ASN A 814 25.09 27.08 2.39
CA ASN A 814 25.30 28.42 1.85
C ASN A 814 25.17 29.49 2.96
N GLU A 815 25.49 30.74 2.62
CA GLU A 815 25.37 31.91 3.50
C GLU A 815 24.80 33.12 2.72
N GLY A 816 24.01 32.86 1.67
CA GLY A 816 23.26 33.84 0.88
C GLY A 816 24.07 34.73 -0.06
N ASN A 817 25.27 34.30 -0.44
CA ASN A 817 26.21 35.11 -1.22
C ASN A 817 27.34 34.32 -1.94
N GLY A 818 27.22 33.00 -2.07
CA GLY A 818 28.25 32.14 -2.66
C GLY A 818 29.44 31.82 -1.75
N HIS A 819 29.42 32.25 -0.48
CA HIS A 819 30.23 31.64 0.58
C HIS A 819 29.49 30.47 1.22
N PHE A 820 30.26 29.46 1.63
CA PHE A 820 29.73 28.20 2.19
C PHE A 820 30.44 27.83 3.50
N THR A 821 29.69 27.25 4.42
CA THR A 821 30.17 26.67 5.68
C THR A 821 30.03 25.15 5.65
N ASP A 822 31.12 24.42 5.91
CA ASP A 822 31.06 22.96 6.14
C ASP A 822 30.43 22.68 7.51
N VAL A 823 29.24 22.08 7.48
CA VAL A 823 28.43 21.74 8.66
C VAL A 823 28.27 20.23 8.86
N ALA A 824 28.99 19.38 8.09
CA ALA A 824 28.81 17.93 8.07
C ALA A 824 28.93 17.26 9.45
N ASP A 825 29.85 17.72 10.30
CA ASP A 825 30.01 17.24 11.69
C ASP A 825 28.78 17.57 12.55
N SER A 826 28.36 18.85 12.54
CA SER A 826 27.20 19.33 13.32
C SER A 826 25.88 18.71 12.87
N ALA A 827 25.77 18.40 11.58
CA ALA A 827 24.62 17.77 10.95
C ALA A 827 24.58 16.24 11.11
N GLY A 828 25.67 15.61 11.55
CA GLY A 828 25.77 14.14 11.68
C GLY A 828 26.04 13.39 10.37
N LEU A 829 26.34 14.11 9.27
CA LEU A 829 26.61 13.53 7.95
C LEU A 829 28.09 13.21 7.71
N ARG A 830 29.03 13.72 8.52
CA ARG A 830 30.45 13.32 8.42
C ARG A 830 30.61 11.84 8.77
N ALA A 831 30.84 11.01 7.74
CA ALA A 831 31.01 9.57 7.84
C ALA A 831 32.35 9.13 7.23
N GLU A 832 32.95 8.07 7.78
CA GLU A 832 34.29 7.56 7.42
C GLU A 832 34.29 6.64 6.17
N LEU A 833 33.15 6.49 5.47
CA LEU A 833 32.98 5.55 4.35
C LEU A 833 32.79 6.28 3.01
N PRO A 834 33.30 5.72 1.89
CA PRO A 834 33.22 6.37 0.58
C PRO A 834 31.89 6.14 -0.14
N GLY A 835 31.11 7.20 -0.29
CA GLY A 835 30.02 7.23 -1.28
C GLY A 835 30.53 7.26 -2.73
N GLN A 836 29.59 7.22 -3.68
CA GLN A 836 29.83 7.54 -5.10
C GLN A 836 28.84 8.54 -5.67
N SER A 837 27.57 8.46 -5.26
CA SER A 837 26.53 9.43 -5.60
C SER A 837 25.62 9.66 -4.39
N ALA A 838 24.87 10.76 -4.42
CA ALA A 838 23.77 11.02 -3.52
C ALA A 838 22.61 11.67 -4.31
N ALA A 839 21.40 11.54 -3.79
CA ALA A 839 20.22 12.28 -4.27
C ALA A 839 19.45 12.82 -3.06
N TRP A 840 18.91 14.03 -3.20
CA TRP A 840 17.94 14.59 -2.26
C TRP A 840 16.53 14.04 -2.56
N GLY A 841 15.65 14.00 -1.55
CA GLY A 841 14.24 13.68 -1.71
C GLY A 841 13.45 13.93 -0.44
N ASP A 842 12.16 14.23 -0.54
CA ASP A 842 11.26 14.46 0.61
C ASP A 842 10.65 13.10 1.03
N PHE A 843 11.50 12.13 1.42
CA PHE A 843 11.16 10.70 1.32
C PHE A 843 10.01 10.23 2.22
N ASP A 844 9.67 10.94 3.30
CA ASP A 844 8.45 10.69 4.06
C ASP A 844 7.43 11.84 4.01
N ASN A 845 7.59 12.76 3.05
CA ASN A 845 6.70 13.89 2.76
C ASN A 845 6.46 14.83 3.95
N ASP A 846 7.42 14.96 4.89
CA ASP A 846 7.35 15.88 6.04
C ASP A 846 7.75 17.34 5.72
N GLY A 847 8.31 17.60 4.54
CA GLY A 847 8.68 18.92 4.01
C GLY A 847 10.17 19.24 4.07
N TRP A 848 10.99 18.35 4.65
CA TRP A 848 12.45 18.49 4.72
C TRP A 848 13.14 17.56 3.72
N LEU A 849 14.24 18.01 3.11
CA LEU A 849 15.00 17.14 2.20
C LEU A 849 15.85 16.14 2.97
N ASP A 850 15.49 14.87 2.83
CA ASP A 850 16.28 13.69 3.18
C ASP A 850 17.31 13.37 2.09
N LEU A 851 18.32 12.57 2.43
CA LEU A 851 19.45 12.27 1.57
C LEU A 851 19.67 10.76 1.40
N HIS A 852 19.54 10.26 0.16
CA HIS A 852 19.94 8.89 -0.18
C HIS A 852 21.40 8.84 -0.64
N LEU A 853 22.20 7.92 -0.08
CA LEU A 853 23.64 7.75 -0.32
C LEU A 853 23.95 6.42 -1.02
N ALA A 854 24.37 6.49 -2.29
CA ALA A 854 24.81 5.34 -3.07
C ALA A 854 26.33 5.14 -2.98
N GLY A 855 26.79 4.00 -2.47
CA GLY A 855 28.21 3.66 -2.38
C GLY A 855 28.49 2.16 -2.20
N PRO A 856 29.73 1.70 -2.47
CA PRO A 856 30.12 0.31 -2.31
C PRO A 856 30.19 -0.09 -0.83
N SER A 857 29.37 -1.06 -0.43
CA SER A 857 29.24 -1.51 0.97
C SER A 857 28.75 -0.42 1.94
N GLN A 858 27.99 0.56 1.42
CA GLN A 858 27.41 1.63 2.23
C GLN A 858 26.35 1.05 3.19
N SER A 859 26.53 1.29 4.49
CA SER A 859 25.56 0.93 5.54
C SER A 859 24.61 2.08 5.90
N ARG A 860 25.05 3.33 5.72
CA ARG A 860 24.25 4.55 5.88
C ARG A 860 23.76 5.04 4.51
N GLN A 861 22.57 4.62 4.13
CA GLN A 861 21.99 4.83 2.80
C GLN A 861 20.82 5.81 2.80
N ILE A 862 20.02 5.88 3.86
CA ILE A 862 19.00 6.92 4.04
C ILE A 862 19.38 7.73 5.27
N MET A 863 19.70 8.99 5.07
CA MET A 863 19.91 9.96 6.13
C MET A 863 18.66 10.84 6.20
N ARG A 864 17.83 10.64 7.23
CA ARG A 864 16.58 11.40 7.43
C ARG A 864 16.87 12.71 8.16
N ASN A 865 16.46 13.82 7.57
CA ASN A 865 16.49 15.16 8.14
C ASN A 865 15.52 15.25 9.33
N LEU A 866 15.87 16.08 10.32
CA LEU A 866 15.12 16.25 11.56
C LEU A 866 14.54 17.67 11.72
N GLY A 867 14.55 18.47 10.65
CA GLY A 867 14.04 19.85 10.65
C GLY A 867 14.78 20.80 11.60
N ASN A 868 16.01 20.45 11.98
CA ASN A 868 16.83 21.20 12.94
C ASN A 868 18.32 21.29 12.55
N GLY A 869 18.62 21.14 11.26
CA GLY A 869 19.99 21.14 10.73
C GLY A 869 20.77 19.87 11.05
N LYS A 870 20.09 18.74 11.30
CA LYS A 870 20.68 17.43 11.61
C LYS A 870 19.96 16.30 10.92
N PHE A 871 20.72 15.24 10.67
CA PHE A 871 20.26 14.01 10.07
C PHE A 871 20.42 12.82 11.02
N SER A 872 19.59 11.81 10.83
CA SER A 872 19.65 10.50 11.51
C SER A 872 19.79 9.37 10.49
N ASP A 873 20.51 8.31 10.84
CA ASP A 873 20.63 7.12 9.99
C ASP A 873 19.35 6.30 10.05
N PHE A 874 18.49 6.48 9.03
CA PHE A 874 17.18 5.84 8.93
C PHE A 874 17.24 4.57 8.05
N SER A 875 18.39 4.26 7.44
CA SER A 875 18.61 3.16 6.48
C SER A 875 18.03 1.81 6.93
N GLN A 876 18.22 1.46 8.20
CA GLN A 876 17.62 0.25 8.77
C GLN A 876 16.09 0.32 8.77
N ALA A 877 15.49 1.40 9.27
CA ALA A 877 14.04 1.57 9.36
C ALA A 877 13.38 1.62 7.98
N ALA A 878 14.04 2.32 7.05
CA ALA A 878 13.63 2.49 5.67
C ALA A 878 13.57 1.17 4.89
N GLY A 879 14.26 0.12 5.33
CA GLY A 879 14.26 -1.20 4.69
C GLY A 879 15.18 -1.34 3.47
N VAL A 880 15.90 -0.28 3.08
CA VAL A 880 16.84 -0.31 1.95
C VAL A 880 17.99 -1.31 2.25
N PRO A 881 18.25 -2.30 1.36
CA PRO A 881 19.22 -3.35 1.61
C PRO A 881 20.67 -2.88 1.39
N ALA A 882 21.64 -3.58 1.99
CA ALA A 882 23.07 -3.29 1.80
C ALA A 882 23.48 -3.31 0.30
N LEU A 883 23.74 -2.14 -0.27
CA LEU A 883 23.84 -1.95 -1.73
C LEU A 883 25.08 -2.65 -2.33
N PRO A 884 24.91 -3.57 -3.30
CA PRO A 884 26.00 -4.35 -3.85
C PRO A 884 26.76 -3.58 -4.95
N PHE A 885 27.60 -2.64 -4.52
CA PHE A 885 28.49 -1.85 -5.38
C PHE A 885 27.75 -0.85 -6.30
N ALA A 886 26.86 -0.06 -5.68
CA ALA A 886 26.17 1.06 -6.32
C ALA A 886 27.15 2.14 -6.84
N ARG A 887 26.84 2.69 -8.02
CA ARG A 887 27.60 3.73 -8.74
C ARG A 887 26.91 5.08 -8.78
N ALA A 888 25.59 5.07 -8.99
CA ALA A 888 24.73 6.24 -9.14
C ALA A 888 23.33 5.94 -8.60
N ASN A 889 22.57 6.98 -8.30
CA ASN A 889 21.18 6.91 -7.87
C ASN A 889 20.43 8.16 -8.31
N VAL A 890 19.11 8.03 -8.48
CA VAL A 890 18.17 9.13 -8.80
C VAL A 890 16.88 8.94 -8.03
N SER A 891 16.11 10.01 -7.86
CA SER A 891 14.80 10.01 -7.20
C SER A 891 13.77 10.86 -7.95
N GLY A 892 12.50 10.53 -7.74
CA GLY A 892 11.31 11.13 -8.36
C GLY A 892 10.13 10.15 -8.25
N ASP A 893 8.90 10.64 -8.28
CA ASP A 893 7.68 9.82 -8.23
C ASP A 893 7.52 8.98 -9.52
N LEU A 894 7.50 7.64 -9.42
CA LEU A 894 7.43 6.72 -10.57
C LEU A 894 6.09 5.95 -10.70
N ASP A 895 5.19 5.99 -9.72
CA ASP A 895 3.84 5.38 -9.82
C ASP A 895 2.65 6.34 -9.62
N HIS A 896 2.96 7.62 -9.41
CA HIS A 896 2.06 8.77 -9.27
C HIS A 896 1.20 8.77 -8.00
N ASP A 897 1.68 8.15 -6.92
CA ASP A 897 1.04 8.22 -5.60
C ASP A 897 1.57 9.35 -4.68
N GLY A 898 2.68 10.00 -5.07
CA GLY A 898 3.26 11.18 -4.42
C GLY A 898 4.51 10.96 -3.58
N ASP A 899 4.86 9.70 -3.30
CA ASP A 899 6.05 9.38 -2.53
C ASP A 899 7.25 9.13 -3.48
N ALA A 900 8.38 9.78 -3.23
CA ALA A 900 9.49 9.74 -4.20
C ALA A 900 10.25 8.39 -4.17
N GLU A 901 10.26 7.67 -5.30
CA GLU A 901 11.05 6.44 -5.50
C GLU A 901 12.56 6.71 -5.41
N ILE A 902 13.33 5.63 -5.23
CA ILE A 902 14.79 5.65 -5.45
C ILE A 902 15.20 4.56 -6.44
N TYR A 903 15.78 4.95 -7.58
CA TYR A 903 16.42 4.01 -8.51
C TYR A 903 17.94 4.00 -8.30
N VAL A 904 18.54 2.81 -8.17
CA VAL A 904 19.97 2.64 -7.86
C VAL A 904 20.68 1.79 -8.90
N VAL A 905 21.75 2.34 -9.46
CA VAL A 905 22.55 1.71 -10.52
C VAL A 905 23.73 0.94 -9.92
N ASN A 906 23.73 -0.38 -10.07
CA ASN A 906 24.76 -1.27 -9.53
C ASN A 906 25.74 -1.71 -10.62
N GLN A 907 27.05 -1.71 -10.34
CA GLN A 907 28.02 -2.05 -11.39
C GLN A 907 28.15 -3.57 -11.60
N ASN A 908 27.78 -4.05 -12.79
CA ASN A 908 27.83 -5.46 -13.18
C ASN A 908 26.90 -6.38 -12.36
N GLN A 909 25.87 -5.81 -11.73
CA GLN A 909 24.80 -6.50 -11.01
C GLN A 909 23.45 -5.90 -11.43
N PRO A 910 22.31 -6.53 -11.12
CA PRO A 910 21.01 -5.92 -11.36
C PRO A 910 20.86 -4.59 -10.61
N ASN A 911 20.31 -3.58 -11.27
CA ASN A 911 19.91 -2.33 -10.63
C ASN A 911 18.75 -2.55 -9.64
N GLY A 912 18.68 -1.73 -8.60
CA GLY A 912 17.58 -1.70 -7.62
C GLY A 912 16.57 -0.60 -7.94
N LEU A 913 15.31 -0.83 -7.55
CA LEU A 913 14.23 0.14 -7.62
C LEU A 913 13.44 0.00 -6.31
N TYR A 914 13.57 1.03 -5.49
CA TYR A 914 12.99 1.11 -4.16
C TYR A 914 11.70 1.90 -4.26
N GLN A 915 10.57 1.18 -4.30
CA GLN A 915 9.24 1.77 -4.25
C GLN A 915 9.02 2.35 -2.86
N ASN A 916 8.63 3.61 -2.78
CA ASN A 916 8.30 4.27 -1.53
C ASN A 916 6.90 3.84 -1.06
N LEU A 917 6.62 3.95 0.23
CA LEU A 917 5.42 3.44 0.89
C LEU A 917 5.01 4.34 2.06
N CYS A 918 5.26 5.66 1.97
CA CYS A 918 4.86 6.59 3.02
C CYS A 918 3.32 6.66 3.12
N ARG A 919 2.84 7.08 4.29
CA ARG A 919 1.41 7.13 4.61
C ARG A 919 1.10 8.20 5.63
N GLY A 920 0.12 9.04 5.32
CA GLY A 920 -0.52 9.96 6.26
C GLY A 920 0.00 11.40 6.21
N ASN A 921 1.16 11.64 5.60
CA ASN A 921 1.56 12.97 5.16
C ASN A 921 0.93 13.28 3.78
N ASN A 922 0.77 14.57 3.51
CA ASN A 922 0.27 15.13 2.26
C ASN A 922 1.43 15.65 1.40
N TRP A 923 1.20 15.80 0.10
CA TRP A 923 2.24 16.14 -0.88
C TRP A 923 1.74 17.04 -2.02
N LEU A 924 2.67 17.60 -2.79
CA LEU A 924 2.45 18.14 -4.13
C LEU A 924 3.65 17.84 -5.04
N VAL A 925 3.39 17.46 -6.30
CA VAL A 925 4.43 17.37 -7.34
C VAL A 925 4.21 18.50 -8.35
N ILE A 926 5.16 19.42 -8.44
CA ILE A 926 5.02 20.68 -9.18
C ILE A 926 5.82 20.61 -10.48
N LYS A 927 5.15 20.63 -11.64
CA LYS A 927 5.78 20.62 -12.97
C LYS A 927 5.77 22.03 -13.55
N LEU A 928 6.95 22.60 -13.81
CA LEU A 928 7.08 23.94 -14.39
C LEU A 928 7.25 23.86 -15.91
N GLU A 929 6.59 24.75 -16.64
CA GLU A 929 6.74 24.92 -18.10
C GLU A 929 7.16 26.36 -18.46
N GLY A 930 8.35 26.50 -19.05
CA GLY A 930 8.83 27.80 -19.56
C GLY A 930 8.16 28.24 -20.87
N ARG A 931 8.32 29.55 -21.17
CA ARG A 931 7.90 30.24 -22.41
C ARG A 931 8.77 31.44 -22.80
N ARG A 932 9.41 32.07 -21.83
CA ARG A 932 10.50 33.05 -21.97
C ARG A 932 11.78 32.47 -21.39
N SER A 933 11.65 31.82 -20.25
CA SER A 933 12.59 30.84 -19.73
C SER A 933 12.66 29.66 -20.70
N ASN A 934 13.77 28.93 -20.68
CA ASN A 934 13.88 27.63 -21.34
C ASN A 934 12.67 26.72 -21.00
N ARG A 935 12.26 25.89 -21.97
CA ARG A 935 10.96 25.22 -21.96
C ARG A 935 10.81 24.19 -20.83
N ALA A 936 11.92 23.55 -20.45
CA ALA A 936 12.03 22.65 -19.29
C ALA A 936 12.10 23.38 -17.92
N ALA A 937 12.09 24.72 -17.92
CA ALA A 937 12.12 25.59 -16.74
C ALA A 937 13.35 25.41 -15.80
N ILE A 938 14.44 24.83 -16.28
CA ILE A 938 15.69 24.64 -15.53
C ILE A 938 16.22 26.01 -15.07
N GLY A 939 16.66 26.10 -13.81
CA GLY A 939 17.01 27.35 -13.13
C GLY A 939 15.81 28.17 -12.66
N SER A 940 14.59 27.59 -12.65
CA SER A 940 13.41 28.20 -12.02
C SER A 940 13.19 27.63 -10.62
N ARG A 941 12.84 28.51 -9.68
CA ARG A 941 12.72 28.20 -8.25
C ARG A 941 11.28 28.34 -7.78
N VAL A 942 10.82 27.46 -6.90
CA VAL A 942 9.50 27.54 -6.26
C VAL A 942 9.68 27.80 -4.78
N ARG A 943 8.97 28.80 -4.25
CA ARG A 943 8.76 28.99 -2.82
C ARG A 943 7.34 28.60 -2.45
N LEU A 944 7.19 27.78 -1.41
CA LEU A 944 5.90 27.34 -0.89
C LEU A 944 5.74 27.72 0.59
N ARG A 945 4.49 27.93 1.02
CA ARG A 945 4.11 28.02 2.44
C ARG A 945 2.77 27.32 2.71
N ALA A 946 2.71 26.52 3.76
CA ALA A 946 1.51 25.90 4.31
C ALA A 946 1.53 26.03 5.84
N GLY A 947 0.74 26.93 6.42
CA GLY A 947 0.75 27.19 7.86
C GLY A 947 2.12 27.72 8.33
N GLU A 948 2.85 26.94 9.13
CA GLU A 948 4.21 27.26 9.57
C GLU A 948 5.30 26.62 8.69
N LEU A 949 4.97 25.60 7.88
CA LEU A 949 5.88 25.06 6.88
C LEU A 949 6.13 26.11 5.80
N ALA A 950 7.39 26.41 5.54
CA ALA A 950 7.85 27.20 4.39
C ALA A 950 9.12 26.54 3.84
N LEU A 951 9.24 26.45 2.52
CA LEU A 951 10.31 25.71 1.84
C LEU A 951 10.58 26.26 0.45
N TRP A 952 11.74 25.90 -0.11
CA TRP A 952 12.05 26.10 -1.53
C TRP A 952 12.46 24.80 -2.23
N ARG A 953 12.27 24.76 -3.55
CA ARG A 953 12.79 23.72 -4.47
C ARG A 953 13.19 24.40 -5.79
N GLU A 954 14.12 23.82 -6.55
CA GLU A 954 14.64 24.39 -7.82
C GLU A 954 14.80 23.31 -8.89
N VAL A 955 14.47 23.64 -10.15
CA VAL A 955 14.59 22.69 -11.28
C VAL A 955 16.05 22.64 -11.75
N LEU A 956 16.77 21.58 -11.38
CA LEU A 956 18.20 21.39 -11.72
C LEU A 956 18.40 20.54 -12.99
N GLY A 957 19.30 20.96 -13.87
CA GLY A 957 19.57 20.30 -15.16
C GLY A 957 20.58 19.16 -15.15
N GLY A 958 20.82 18.53 -14.00
CA GLY A 958 21.82 17.47 -13.79
C GLY A 958 22.39 17.48 -12.36
N SER A 959 22.83 16.32 -11.86
CA SER A 959 23.10 16.14 -10.42
C SER A 959 24.03 14.98 -10.04
N GLY A 960 24.28 14.89 -8.72
CA GLY A 960 24.95 13.78 -8.04
C GLY A 960 26.31 13.44 -8.65
N PHE A 961 26.48 12.16 -9.00
CA PHE A 961 27.56 11.72 -9.87
C PHE A 961 26.98 10.88 -11.01
N ARG A 962 26.90 11.48 -12.21
CA ARG A 962 26.31 10.89 -13.43
C ARG A 962 24.79 10.65 -13.29
N SER A 963 24.14 11.50 -12.51
CA SER A 963 22.73 11.45 -12.17
C SER A 963 21.94 12.63 -12.72
N GLN A 964 20.62 12.46 -12.79
CA GLN A 964 19.63 13.54 -12.86
C GLN A 964 18.33 13.00 -12.22
N GLU A 965 17.90 13.61 -11.11
CA GLU A 965 16.58 13.37 -10.51
C GLU A 965 15.45 13.91 -11.40
N SER A 966 14.22 13.87 -10.88
CA SER A 966 13.04 14.52 -11.46
C SER A 966 13.30 15.97 -11.91
N LEU A 967 12.69 16.38 -13.02
CA LEU A 967 12.52 17.79 -13.40
C LEU A 967 11.20 18.38 -12.89
N ALA A 968 10.32 17.55 -12.30
CA ALA A 968 9.27 18.05 -11.44
C ALA A 968 9.84 18.27 -10.03
N LEU A 969 9.11 19.01 -9.20
CA LEU A 969 9.52 19.34 -7.84
C LEU A 969 8.58 18.65 -6.86
N GLU A 970 9.06 17.56 -6.26
CA GLU A 970 8.39 16.84 -5.18
C GLU A 970 8.45 17.68 -3.88
N VAL A 971 7.30 17.81 -3.21
CA VAL A 971 7.14 18.65 -2.01
C VAL A 971 6.26 17.94 -0.98
N GLY A 972 6.87 17.59 0.16
CA GLY A 972 6.16 17.21 1.37
C GLY A 972 5.42 18.38 2.00
N LEU A 973 4.23 18.11 2.52
CA LEU A 973 3.38 19.07 3.23
C LEU A 973 3.04 18.60 4.66
N GLY A 974 3.56 17.46 5.11
CA GLY A 974 3.21 16.87 6.39
C GLY A 974 1.70 16.74 6.54
N ASN A 975 1.14 17.18 7.66
CA ASN A 975 -0.30 17.13 7.90
C ASN A 975 -1.09 18.34 7.32
N HIS A 976 -0.49 19.18 6.47
CA HIS A 976 -1.17 20.36 5.93
C HIS A 976 -2.08 20.02 4.73
N GLU A 977 -3.38 20.34 4.83
CA GLU A 977 -4.39 20.10 3.77
C GLU A 977 -4.45 21.21 2.69
N GLN A 978 -3.66 22.29 2.83
CA GLN A 978 -3.69 23.44 1.94
C GLN A 978 -2.35 24.21 1.93
N VAL A 979 -1.99 24.72 0.74
CA VAL A 979 -0.91 25.69 0.54
C VAL A 979 -1.47 27.13 0.55
N ASP A 980 -0.99 27.94 1.49
CA ASP A 980 -1.38 29.35 1.65
C ASP A 980 -0.82 30.23 0.52
N THR A 981 0.45 30.04 0.17
CA THR A 981 1.13 30.78 -0.90
C THR A 981 2.11 29.89 -1.66
N LEU A 982 2.06 29.97 -2.98
CA LEU A 982 3.05 29.37 -3.89
C LEU A 982 3.55 30.50 -4.81
N ALA A 983 4.87 30.72 -4.85
CA ALA A 983 5.50 31.68 -5.75
C ALA A 983 6.53 30.98 -6.64
N VAL A 984 6.49 31.27 -7.95
CA VAL A 984 7.45 30.75 -8.92
C VAL A 984 8.34 31.90 -9.38
N PHE A 985 9.65 31.70 -9.25
CA PHE A 985 10.72 32.58 -9.70
C PHE A 985 11.32 31.94 -10.95
N TRP A 986 10.85 32.36 -12.11
CA TRP A 986 11.25 31.81 -13.40
C TRP A 986 12.68 32.20 -13.78
N ALA A 987 13.39 31.33 -14.49
CA ALA A 987 14.75 31.61 -14.98
C ALA A 987 14.85 32.94 -15.76
N SER A 988 13.78 33.35 -16.47
CA SER A 988 13.66 34.65 -17.17
C SER A 988 13.60 35.90 -16.26
N GLY A 989 13.59 35.72 -14.93
CA GLY A 989 13.40 36.79 -13.95
C GLY A 989 11.94 37.22 -13.76
N LEU A 990 10.98 36.54 -14.39
CA LEU A 990 9.56 36.71 -14.06
C LEU A 990 9.26 36.07 -12.69
N VAL A 991 8.50 36.76 -11.84
CA VAL A 991 7.95 36.19 -10.61
C VAL A 991 6.43 36.17 -10.69
N GLU A 992 5.84 34.99 -10.48
CA GLU A 992 4.40 34.80 -10.38
C GLU A 992 4.05 34.26 -9.00
N SER A 993 2.86 34.56 -8.48
CA SER A 993 2.47 34.22 -7.11
C SER A 993 0.98 33.95 -6.98
N PHE A 994 0.66 32.88 -6.26
CA PHE A 994 -0.67 32.29 -6.16
C PHE A 994 -1.02 32.07 -4.69
N THR A 995 -2.28 32.34 -4.31
CA THR A 995 -2.72 32.32 -2.92
C THR A 995 -3.87 31.34 -2.72
N ALA A 996 -3.87 30.64 -1.57
CA ALA A 996 -4.85 29.62 -1.21
C ALA A 996 -5.04 28.57 -2.33
N VAL A 997 -3.94 27.97 -2.78
CA VAL A 997 -3.94 26.84 -3.72
C VAL A 997 -4.72 25.70 -3.06
N ARG A 998 -5.67 25.09 -3.79
CA ARG A 998 -6.65 24.15 -3.22
C ARG A 998 -6.42 22.72 -3.68
N GLY A 999 -6.48 21.81 -2.72
CA GLY A 999 -6.19 20.40 -2.93
C GLY A 999 -4.70 20.13 -2.76
N VAL A 1000 -4.41 19.07 -2.01
CA VAL A 1000 -3.11 18.42 -1.86
C VAL A 1000 -3.20 17.03 -2.48
N ASN A 1001 -2.10 16.29 -2.46
CA ASN A 1001 -1.98 14.91 -2.94
C ASN A 1001 -2.28 14.82 -4.43
N ARG A 1002 -1.57 15.66 -5.19
CA ARG A 1002 -1.82 15.92 -6.61
C ARG A 1002 -0.61 16.51 -7.33
N TYR A 1003 -0.61 16.34 -8.65
CA TYR A 1003 0.23 17.11 -9.55
C TYR A 1003 -0.30 18.53 -9.77
N LEU A 1004 0.62 19.46 -9.99
CA LEU A 1004 0.36 20.87 -10.29
C LEU A 1004 1.29 21.36 -11.41
N THR A 1005 0.78 21.39 -12.65
CA THR A 1005 1.45 22.05 -13.77
C THR A 1005 1.29 23.57 -13.68
N ILE A 1006 2.38 24.32 -13.80
CA ILE A 1006 2.38 25.79 -13.85
C ILE A 1006 3.10 26.23 -15.12
N VAL A 1007 2.50 27.14 -15.89
CA VAL A 1007 3.01 27.56 -17.21
C VAL A 1007 3.31 29.06 -17.21
N GLU A 1008 4.54 29.43 -17.57
CA GLU A 1008 5.09 30.78 -17.44
C GLU A 1008 4.23 31.86 -18.13
N GLY A 1009 3.88 32.90 -17.38
CA GLY A 1009 3.10 34.03 -17.86
C GLY A 1009 1.65 33.70 -18.21
N VAL A 1010 1.13 32.57 -17.72
CA VAL A 1010 -0.29 32.20 -17.78
C VAL A 1010 -0.88 32.38 -16.38
N THR A 1011 -1.81 33.33 -16.23
CA THR A 1011 -2.67 33.40 -15.04
C THR A 1011 -3.28 32.01 -14.81
N VAL A 1012 -2.88 31.35 -13.72
CA VAL A 1012 -3.00 29.89 -13.51
C VAL A 1012 -4.23 29.33 -14.20
N GLN A 1013 -4.00 28.70 -15.36
CA GLN A 1013 -4.89 27.63 -15.76
C GLN A 1013 -4.64 26.58 -14.70
N ALA A 1014 -5.58 26.47 -13.75
CA ALA A 1014 -5.71 25.27 -12.95
C ALA A 1014 -5.97 24.19 -14.00
N ASP A 1015 -4.91 23.47 -14.37
CA ASP A 1015 -4.97 22.54 -15.47
C ASP A 1015 -6.07 21.54 -15.14
N THR A 1016 -7.00 21.33 -16.07
CA THR A 1016 -8.36 20.92 -15.71
C THR A 1016 -8.39 19.46 -15.30
N HIS A 1017 -8.03 19.20 -14.05
CA HIS A 1017 -7.80 17.90 -13.43
C HIS A 1017 -7.09 16.90 -14.37
N THR A 1018 -5.76 16.92 -14.31
CA THR A 1018 -4.98 15.69 -14.11
C THR A 1018 -4.71 15.57 -12.59
N ASP A 1019 -5.74 15.47 -11.77
CA ASP A 1019 -6.34 14.16 -11.47
C ASP A 1019 -6.77 13.34 -12.66
N HIS A 1020 -6.45 12.05 -12.64
CA HIS A 1020 -7.02 11.07 -13.56
C HIS A 1020 -8.48 10.68 -13.18
N THR A 1021 -9.11 11.46 -12.28
CA THR A 1021 -10.47 11.31 -11.73
C THR A 1021 -11.55 12.05 -12.55
N ALA A 1022 -11.20 13.11 -13.29
CA ALA A 1022 -12.17 14.07 -13.79
C ALA A 1022 -12.52 13.91 -15.29
N LEU A 1023 -13.82 13.97 -15.59
CA LEU A 1023 -14.31 13.89 -16.98
C LEU A 1023 -13.95 15.17 -17.78
N PRO A 1024 -13.54 15.06 -19.07
CA PRO A 1024 -13.09 16.20 -19.87
C PRO A 1024 -14.12 17.33 -19.96
N ALA A 1025 -13.73 18.57 -19.64
CA ALA A 1025 -14.67 19.70 -19.64
C ALA A 1025 -15.22 20.08 -21.04
N ARG A 1026 -14.56 19.65 -22.13
CA ARG A 1026 -14.91 20.01 -23.52
C ARG A 1026 -14.64 18.87 -24.52
N PHE A 1027 -15.39 18.91 -25.63
CA PHE A 1027 -15.17 18.05 -26.79
C PHE A 1027 -13.92 18.47 -27.57
N SER A 1028 -13.09 17.51 -27.97
CA SER A 1028 -11.91 17.74 -28.80
C SER A 1028 -11.67 16.59 -29.79
N LEU A 1029 -10.90 16.86 -30.85
CA LEU A 1029 -10.36 15.86 -31.77
C LEU A 1029 -8.88 16.18 -31.96
N SER A 1030 -8.02 15.28 -31.54
CA SER A 1030 -6.56 15.45 -31.58
C SER A 1030 -6.01 15.29 -33.00
N GLN A 1031 -4.72 15.61 -33.18
CA GLN A 1031 -4.02 15.20 -34.39
C GLN A 1031 -3.71 13.69 -34.31
N ASN A 1032 -3.78 12.99 -35.45
CA ASN A 1032 -3.49 11.56 -35.52
C ASN A 1032 -1.98 11.33 -35.46
N PHE A 1033 -1.57 10.24 -34.80
CA PHE A 1033 -0.18 9.91 -34.58
C PHE A 1033 0.11 8.42 -34.84
N PRO A 1034 1.11 8.02 -35.66
CA PRO A 1034 1.95 8.82 -36.55
C PRO A 1034 1.23 9.42 -37.76
N ASN A 1035 1.75 10.55 -38.25
CA ASN A 1035 1.29 11.24 -39.44
C ASN A 1035 2.50 11.93 -40.12
N PRO A 1036 2.95 11.50 -41.31
CA PRO A 1036 2.31 10.52 -42.20
C PRO A 1036 2.29 9.08 -41.68
N ILE A 1037 1.27 8.33 -42.09
CA ILE A 1037 1.21 6.87 -41.94
C ILE A 1037 1.90 6.19 -43.13
N TRP A 1038 2.74 5.18 -42.84
CA TRP A 1038 3.58 4.50 -43.83
C TRP A 1038 3.04 3.10 -44.16
N GLY A 1039 2.52 2.91 -45.38
CA GLY A 1039 1.83 1.68 -45.77
C GLY A 1039 2.71 0.61 -46.46
N GLY A 1040 2.48 -0.64 -46.08
CA GLY A 1040 3.20 -1.84 -46.55
C GLY A 1040 2.91 -3.07 -45.67
N PRO A 1041 3.58 -4.23 -45.89
CA PRO A 1041 3.41 -5.43 -45.07
C PRO A 1041 4.02 -5.34 -43.66
N HIS A 1042 4.78 -4.27 -43.37
CA HIS A 1042 5.33 -3.93 -42.06
C HIS A 1042 4.95 -2.49 -41.66
N ALA A 1043 3.70 -2.10 -41.93
CA ALA A 1043 3.17 -0.77 -41.64
C ALA A 1043 2.83 -0.60 -40.15
N GLY A 1044 3.17 0.57 -39.59
CA GLY A 1044 2.58 1.05 -38.34
C GLY A 1044 1.19 1.65 -38.60
N ALA A 1045 0.24 1.38 -37.71
CA ALA A 1045 -1.06 2.05 -37.72
C ALA A 1045 -0.97 3.48 -37.17
N THR A 1046 -1.94 4.34 -37.50
CA THR A 1046 -2.09 5.69 -36.94
C THR A 1046 -3.24 5.74 -35.94
N THR A 1047 -3.02 6.46 -34.85
CA THR A 1047 -3.90 6.53 -33.69
C THR A 1047 -4.55 7.92 -33.64
N ILE A 1048 -5.88 7.95 -33.66
CA ILE A 1048 -6.70 9.16 -33.55
C ILE A 1048 -7.30 9.22 -32.15
N GLN A 1049 -6.87 10.19 -31.35
CA GLN A 1049 -7.47 10.51 -30.05
C GLN A 1049 -8.55 11.59 -30.17
N TYR A 1050 -9.52 11.56 -29.26
CA TYR A 1050 -10.58 12.56 -29.12
C TYR A 1050 -11.13 12.60 -27.68
N THR A 1051 -11.88 13.64 -27.32
CA THR A 1051 -12.55 13.72 -26.01
C THR A 1051 -14.05 14.00 -26.17
N LEU A 1052 -14.85 13.39 -25.30
CA LEU A 1052 -16.28 13.65 -25.16
C LEU A 1052 -16.53 14.25 -23.76
N ALA A 1053 -17.16 15.41 -23.70
CA ALA A 1053 -17.43 16.08 -22.43
C ALA A 1053 -18.64 15.52 -21.66
N ARG A 1054 -19.47 14.75 -22.36
CA ARG A 1054 -20.67 14.07 -21.86
C ARG A 1054 -20.84 12.79 -22.67
N PRO A 1055 -21.50 11.75 -22.13
CA PRO A 1055 -21.85 10.58 -22.94
C PRO A 1055 -22.71 10.99 -24.14
N GLY A 1056 -22.50 10.35 -25.27
CA GLY A 1056 -23.18 10.70 -26.51
C GLY A 1056 -22.88 9.73 -27.64
N ARG A 1057 -23.63 9.83 -28.73
CA ARG A 1057 -23.36 9.08 -29.95
C ARG A 1057 -22.14 9.65 -30.65
N VAL A 1058 -21.31 8.76 -31.17
CA VAL A 1058 -20.10 9.08 -31.92
C VAL A 1058 -20.12 8.37 -33.27
N GLU A 1059 -19.59 9.04 -34.29
CA GLU A 1059 -19.20 8.45 -35.56
C GLU A 1059 -17.85 9.06 -36.02
N LEU A 1060 -16.77 8.30 -35.91
CA LEU A 1060 -15.43 8.65 -36.41
C LEU A 1060 -15.16 7.95 -37.74
N LYS A 1061 -14.98 8.73 -38.82
CA LYS A 1061 -14.87 8.25 -40.20
C LYS A 1061 -13.68 8.81 -40.95
N ILE A 1062 -13.05 7.96 -41.75
CA ILE A 1062 -12.02 8.31 -42.74
C ILE A 1062 -12.67 8.65 -44.08
N PHE A 1063 -12.20 9.72 -44.71
CA PHE A 1063 -12.61 10.17 -46.04
C PHE A 1063 -11.38 10.40 -46.93
N ASN A 1064 -11.53 10.12 -48.23
CA ASN A 1064 -10.52 10.48 -49.23
C ASN A 1064 -10.66 11.96 -49.67
N LEU A 1065 -9.76 12.43 -50.54
CA LEU A 1065 -9.76 13.81 -51.06
C LEU A 1065 -11.06 14.20 -51.80
N LEU A 1066 -11.81 13.22 -52.33
CA LEU A 1066 -13.10 13.43 -53.01
C LEU A 1066 -14.28 13.46 -52.03
N GLY A 1067 -14.04 13.35 -50.72
CA GLY A 1067 -15.07 13.31 -49.68
C GLY A 1067 -15.84 11.98 -49.62
N GLN A 1068 -15.34 10.93 -50.27
CA GLN A 1068 -15.93 9.58 -50.18
C GLN A 1068 -15.45 8.90 -48.89
N GLU A 1069 -16.35 8.21 -48.20
CA GLU A 1069 -16.04 7.42 -47.01
C GLU A 1069 -15.14 6.23 -47.36
N VAL A 1070 -14.16 5.95 -46.49
CA VAL A 1070 -13.11 4.94 -46.69
C VAL A 1070 -13.21 3.84 -45.63
N ARG A 1071 -13.42 4.23 -44.37
CA ARG A 1071 -13.58 3.33 -43.21
C ARG A 1071 -14.20 4.07 -42.03
N VAL A 1072 -15.04 3.37 -41.27
CA VAL A 1072 -15.48 3.80 -39.93
C VAL A 1072 -14.49 3.26 -38.90
N LEU A 1073 -14.04 4.09 -37.95
CA LEU A 1073 -13.11 3.68 -36.89
C LEU A 1073 -13.77 3.58 -35.52
N ALA A 1074 -14.82 4.38 -35.28
CA ALA A 1074 -15.69 4.25 -34.13
C ALA A 1074 -17.11 4.64 -34.54
N HIS A 1075 -18.12 3.89 -34.09
CA HIS A 1075 -19.53 4.24 -34.28
C HIS A 1075 -20.37 3.57 -33.19
N GLY A 1076 -21.10 4.37 -32.40
CA GLY A 1076 -21.93 3.86 -31.30
C GLY A 1076 -22.24 4.94 -30.27
N LEU A 1077 -22.79 4.56 -29.13
CA LEU A 1077 -22.82 5.41 -27.94
C LEU A 1077 -21.48 5.25 -27.19
N GLN A 1078 -20.93 6.33 -26.67
CA GLN A 1078 -19.70 6.33 -25.87
C GLN A 1078 -19.86 7.19 -24.62
N SER A 1079 -19.11 6.86 -23.57
CA SER A 1079 -19.03 7.58 -22.30
C SER A 1079 -18.36 8.95 -22.47
N ALA A 1080 -18.56 9.85 -21.50
CA ALA A 1080 -17.63 10.98 -21.34
C ALA A 1080 -16.21 10.43 -21.07
N GLY A 1081 -15.18 11.12 -21.56
CA GLY A 1081 -13.79 10.66 -21.42
C GLY A 1081 -12.92 10.94 -22.64
N ARG A 1082 -11.65 10.50 -22.56
CA ARG A 1082 -10.70 10.46 -23.68
C ARG A 1082 -10.84 9.12 -24.39
N HIS A 1083 -10.99 9.15 -25.71
CA HIS A 1083 -11.23 7.99 -26.57
C HIS A 1083 -10.17 7.91 -27.66
N THR A 1084 -9.86 6.68 -28.09
CA THR A 1084 -8.76 6.38 -29.00
C THR A 1084 -9.22 5.39 -30.06
N ALA A 1085 -8.89 5.63 -31.33
CA ALA A 1085 -9.20 4.73 -32.44
C ALA A 1085 -8.01 4.62 -33.41
N SER A 1086 -7.65 3.39 -33.80
CA SER A 1086 -6.48 3.13 -34.66
C SER A 1086 -6.89 2.82 -36.11
N TRP A 1087 -6.04 3.21 -37.06
CA TRP A 1087 -6.21 2.95 -38.50
C TRP A 1087 -4.91 2.49 -39.15
N ASP A 1088 -4.97 1.34 -39.82
CA ASP A 1088 -3.89 0.62 -40.48
C ASP A 1088 -3.60 1.08 -41.93
N GLY A 1089 -4.23 2.17 -42.39
CA GLY A 1089 -4.13 2.64 -43.78
C GLY A 1089 -4.92 1.80 -44.79
N ARG A 1090 -5.87 0.96 -44.36
CA ARG A 1090 -6.73 0.12 -45.22
C ARG A 1090 -8.19 0.55 -45.20
N ASP A 1091 -8.88 0.37 -46.31
CA ASP A 1091 -10.32 0.61 -46.42
C ASP A 1091 -11.15 -0.44 -45.66
N ALA A 1092 -12.48 -0.31 -45.73
CA ALA A 1092 -13.42 -1.25 -45.12
C ALA A 1092 -13.38 -2.69 -45.70
N ALA A 1093 -12.71 -2.92 -46.83
CA ALA A 1093 -12.45 -4.25 -47.40
C ALA A 1093 -11.06 -4.80 -47.01
N GLY A 1094 -10.29 -4.09 -46.19
CA GLY A 1094 -8.94 -4.44 -45.81
C GLY A 1094 -7.90 -4.18 -46.90
N ILE A 1095 -8.26 -3.50 -47.99
CA ILE A 1095 -7.35 -3.16 -49.08
C ILE A 1095 -6.56 -1.90 -48.70
N PRO A 1096 -5.22 -1.88 -48.86
CA PRO A 1096 -4.42 -0.68 -48.58
C PRO A 1096 -4.83 0.47 -49.49
N VAL A 1097 -5.07 1.65 -48.92
CA VAL A 1097 -5.50 2.84 -49.71
C VAL A 1097 -4.31 3.46 -50.45
N ASN A 1098 -4.55 4.31 -51.46
CA ASN A 1098 -3.46 4.95 -52.20
C ASN A 1098 -2.73 6.03 -51.38
N SER A 1099 -1.49 6.34 -51.73
CA SER A 1099 -0.75 7.49 -51.18
C SER A 1099 -1.47 8.80 -51.51
N GLY A 1100 -1.66 9.68 -50.52
CA GLY A 1100 -2.38 10.93 -50.69
C GLY A 1100 -2.84 11.58 -49.38
N ILE A 1101 -3.60 12.67 -49.50
CA ILE A 1101 -4.21 13.35 -48.36
C ILE A 1101 -5.59 12.76 -48.09
N TYR A 1102 -5.81 12.38 -46.84
CA TYR A 1102 -7.08 11.88 -46.31
C TYR A 1102 -7.55 12.80 -45.17
N PHE A 1103 -8.83 12.68 -44.83
CA PHE A 1103 -9.42 13.38 -43.69
C PHE A 1103 -10.00 12.36 -42.72
N TYR A 1104 -9.97 12.68 -41.43
CA TYR A 1104 -10.81 12.01 -40.44
C TYR A 1104 -11.75 13.03 -39.81
N GLN A 1105 -13.02 12.64 -39.68
CA GLN A 1105 -14.07 13.46 -39.10
C GLN A 1105 -14.72 12.70 -37.96
N LEU A 1106 -14.82 13.38 -36.82
CA LEU A 1106 -15.54 12.94 -35.64
C LEU A 1106 -16.86 13.71 -35.56
N ASP A 1107 -17.96 12.98 -35.69
CA ASP A 1107 -19.32 13.50 -35.50
C ASP A 1107 -19.88 13.01 -34.17
N THR A 1108 -20.59 13.89 -33.47
CA THR A 1108 -21.35 13.60 -32.25
C THR A 1108 -22.74 14.23 -32.31
N ASP A 1109 -23.60 13.91 -31.33
CA ASP A 1109 -24.92 14.52 -31.18
C ASP A 1109 -24.89 16.07 -31.01
N GLN A 1110 -23.73 16.67 -30.68
CA GLN A 1110 -23.59 18.11 -30.42
C GLN A 1110 -22.46 18.80 -31.20
N SER A 1111 -21.56 18.06 -31.83
CA SER A 1111 -20.35 18.61 -32.44
C SER A 1111 -19.88 17.82 -33.66
N ARG A 1112 -19.24 18.52 -34.61
CA ARG A 1112 -18.53 17.93 -35.75
C ARG A 1112 -17.14 18.55 -35.85
N SER A 1113 -16.10 17.73 -35.84
CA SER A 1113 -14.71 18.17 -36.05
C SER A 1113 -14.03 17.33 -37.12
N ARG A 1114 -13.16 17.94 -37.93
CA ARG A 1114 -12.43 17.27 -39.01
C ARG A 1114 -10.98 17.71 -39.02
N LYS A 1115 -10.08 16.76 -39.22
CA LYS A 1115 -8.62 16.96 -39.35
C LYS A 1115 -8.11 16.31 -40.65
N LYS A 1116 -6.89 16.65 -41.05
CA LYS A 1116 -6.19 16.10 -42.23
C LYS A 1116 -5.10 15.12 -41.80
N MET A 1117 -4.81 14.14 -42.63
CA MET A 1117 -3.67 13.23 -42.49
C MET A 1117 -3.06 12.90 -43.86
N LEU A 1118 -1.78 12.54 -43.86
CA LEU A 1118 -1.03 12.14 -45.05
C LEU A 1118 -0.76 10.63 -45.01
N VAL A 1119 -1.13 9.94 -46.09
CA VAL A 1119 -0.88 8.51 -46.27
C VAL A 1119 0.24 8.34 -47.28
N LEU A 1120 1.29 7.59 -46.93
CA LEU A 1120 2.45 7.31 -47.77
C LEU A 1120 2.63 5.79 -47.92
N MET A 1121 2.03 5.22 -48.95
CA MET A 1121 2.33 3.86 -49.38
C MET A 1121 3.61 3.87 -50.20
N ARG A 1122 4.43 2.83 -50.05
CA ARG A 1122 5.43 2.51 -51.06
C ARG A 1122 4.73 1.90 -52.29
N SER A 1123 5.08 2.36 -53.48
CA SER A 1123 4.87 1.57 -54.70
C SER A 1123 5.68 0.27 -54.59
N GLN A 1124 5.14 -0.82 -55.12
CA GLN A 1124 5.94 -2.00 -55.47
C GLN A 1124 6.83 -1.72 -56.68
#